data_AF-A0AAE0KAA1-F1
#
_entry.id   AF-A0AAE0KAA1-F1
#
_cell.length_a   1.000
_cell.length_b   1.000
_cell.length_c   1.000
_cell.angle_alpha   90.00
_cell.angle_beta   90.00
_cell.angle_gamma   90.00
#
_symmetry.space_group_name_H-M   'P 1'
#
loop_
_entity.id
_entity.type
_entity.pdbx_description
1 polymer ?
#
loop_
_entity_poly.entity_id
_entity_poly.type
_entity_poly.pdbx_seq_one_letter_code
_entity_poly.pdbx_strand_id
1 'polypeptide(L)'
;MTTIPAVLHRSARAITLDEFLDALRATCTPRFQHIREQVPRPVALAISGGVDSMALAYLCAAVQKEKAKIGGVMILDNPLSSFRAFVVDHGLREGSSQEARSVAGAIAKHTHPVKPHLLRLRWDEVIPDDIHPSTLPNVETLARRLRYRRLGTVAHKWLMTSIFTAHHEDDQYETVLMRLLLGHGYRGLQGMRRATDIPECHDLHLVHRSGFVDDQLQKNPFHNNIPTSTQRKGIRREMREEADHAALTREMAVSIRPLDDHLAFLDAYYGGAGGSKRAPPLAPLDIEDGGISIFRPLLHFSKDRLIATCVENGIPWFEDPTNADQTMTIRNSARHMVKHHELPTALQKLAILDLSARCRARVAAEEAETRRMFKLVVMHNFETATGTALVELPQFSLPTVPARCSSPVARRQKRLDRYRLVAARMIRKLLAMVTPEQDVTQEAQLGHLVSMLFPSLAGEDAFKTVEPKPYVICGVQFTPLLGTQPLRWMLARAPYVSNVPRPRLVRAWMPLPEGWEEPAEFYKRAKWHEWELYDGRYWVRTKNSFPVKIIVAPFEAEHQKPFRESLADDNARDRLSRLLKVHAPSKVRYTLPAIYAQADRYNWMKNFVADEKLHLIALPTLGIQLPGVEDWLTWEFRYRKVDVSPLRLDWRRYGTWSQLSRRSSHGGHGPHGRRARRRRPYLRQS
;
A
#
# COMPACT_ATOMS: atom_id res chain seq x y z
N MET A 1 -49.29 -4.33 6.78
CA MET A 1 -49.73 -3.29 5.83
C MET A 1 -49.10 -2.00 6.28
N THR A 2 -47.95 -1.65 5.68
CA THR A 2 -47.10 -0.53 6.10
C THR A 2 -47.08 0.52 5.01
N THR A 3 -47.39 1.74 5.41
CA THR A 3 -47.54 2.94 4.61
C THR A 3 -46.28 3.25 3.80
N ILE A 4 -46.43 3.26 2.48
CA ILE A 4 -45.43 3.70 1.51
C ILE A 4 -45.13 5.19 1.79
N PRO A 5 -43.87 5.62 1.99
CA PRO A 5 -43.58 7.03 2.18
C PRO A 5 -43.92 7.84 0.93
N ALA A 6 -44.66 8.93 1.12
CA ALA A 6 -44.91 9.93 0.10
C ALA A 6 -43.60 10.65 -0.26
N VAL A 7 -43.03 10.27 -1.39
CA VAL A 7 -42.72 11.05 -2.61
C VAL A 7 -41.68 10.21 -3.36
N LEU A 8 -42.15 9.17 -4.05
CA LEU A 8 -41.43 8.69 -5.23
C LEU A 8 -41.61 9.79 -6.28
N HIS A 9 -40.53 10.28 -6.89
CA HIS A 9 -40.67 10.84 -8.24
C HIS A 9 -41.40 9.77 -9.05
N ARG A 10 -42.58 10.11 -9.62
CA ARG A 10 -43.54 9.18 -10.26
C ARG A 10 -42.99 8.36 -11.45
N SER A 11 -41.68 8.30 -11.65
CA SER A 11 -40.98 7.71 -12.79
C SER A 11 -39.63 7.04 -12.48
N ALA A 12 -39.21 6.90 -11.22
CA ALA A 12 -37.93 6.26 -10.89
C ALA A 12 -38.00 4.74 -11.17
N ARG A 13 -37.35 4.29 -12.26
CA ARG A 13 -37.26 2.88 -12.66
C ARG A 13 -36.15 2.14 -11.90
N ALA A 14 -36.37 0.87 -11.56
CA ALA A 14 -35.31 -0.01 -11.07
C ALA A 14 -34.05 0.01 -11.95
N ILE A 15 -32.92 -0.25 -11.31
CA ILE A 15 -31.62 -0.34 -11.99
C ILE A 15 -31.59 -1.64 -12.78
N THR A 16 -31.36 -1.51 -14.08
CA THR A 16 -31.21 -2.67 -14.96
C THR A 16 -29.85 -3.31 -14.79
N LEU A 17 -29.73 -4.59 -15.17
CA LEU A 17 -28.48 -5.32 -15.07
C LEU A 17 -27.37 -4.69 -15.92
N ASP A 18 -27.70 -4.22 -17.13
CA ASP A 18 -26.75 -3.59 -18.05
C ASP A 18 -26.18 -2.29 -17.49
N GLU A 19 -27.05 -1.41 -16.94
CA GLU A 19 -26.61 -0.17 -16.28
C GLU A 19 -25.65 -0.47 -15.11
N PHE A 20 -25.95 -1.52 -14.33
CA PHE A 20 -25.10 -1.92 -13.22
C PHE A 20 -23.77 -2.51 -13.70
N LEU A 21 -23.75 -3.31 -14.78
CA LEU A 21 -22.54 -3.84 -15.39
C LEU A 21 -21.62 -2.73 -15.92
N ASP A 22 -22.19 -1.71 -16.55
CA ASP A 22 -21.41 -0.56 -17.02
C ASP A 22 -20.85 0.25 -15.85
N ALA A 23 -21.62 0.43 -14.77
CA ALA A 23 -21.13 1.03 -13.54
C ALA A 23 -19.99 0.21 -12.91
N LEU A 24 -20.08 -1.12 -12.94
CA LEU A 24 -19.01 -2.01 -12.47
C LEU A 24 -17.75 -1.87 -13.32
N ARG A 25 -17.85 -1.91 -14.65
CA ARG A 25 -16.71 -1.75 -15.57
C ARG A 25 -16.03 -0.39 -15.41
N ALA A 26 -16.82 0.67 -15.24
CA ALA A 26 -16.32 2.03 -15.03
C ALA A 26 -15.68 2.26 -13.65
N THR A 27 -15.99 1.40 -12.67
CA THR A 27 -15.48 1.51 -11.30
C THR A 27 -14.32 0.56 -11.03
N CYS A 28 -14.34 -0.65 -11.61
CA CYS A 28 -13.41 -1.74 -11.37
C CYS A 28 -12.47 -1.96 -12.57
N THR A 29 -11.82 -0.89 -13.03
CA THR A 29 -10.91 -0.93 -14.19
C THR A 29 -9.71 -1.85 -13.91
N PRO A 30 -9.33 -2.76 -14.83
CA PRO A 30 -8.13 -3.58 -14.70
C PRO A 30 -6.86 -2.75 -14.58
N ARG A 31 -5.94 -3.17 -13.71
CA ARG A 31 -4.61 -2.55 -13.56
C ARG A 31 -3.62 -3.12 -14.58
N PHE A 32 -3.72 -4.43 -14.85
CA PHE A 32 -2.83 -5.15 -15.76
C PHE A 32 -3.63 -5.69 -16.96
N GLN A 33 -3.46 -5.05 -18.11
CA GLN A 33 -4.18 -5.41 -19.33
C GLN A 33 -3.71 -6.73 -19.96
N HIS A 34 -2.51 -7.21 -19.61
CA HIS A 34 -1.85 -8.37 -20.24
C HIS A 34 -1.51 -9.50 -19.26
N ILE A 35 -2.47 -9.87 -18.39
CA ILE A 35 -2.31 -11.03 -17.51
C ILE A 35 -2.40 -12.32 -18.32
N ARG A 36 -1.44 -13.24 -18.12
CA ARG A 36 -1.40 -14.53 -18.83
C ARG A 36 -2.44 -15.52 -18.35
N GLU A 37 -2.55 -15.72 -17.04
CA GLU A 37 -3.64 -16.52 -16.46
C GLU A 37 -4.31 -15.74 -15.32
N GLN A 38 -5.63 -15.71 -15.38
CA GLN A 38 -6.44 -15.00 -14.42
C GLN A 38 -7.12 -16.00 -13.48
N VAL A 39 -6.94 -15.81 -12.17
CA VAL A 39 -7.57 -16.66 -11.17
C VAL A 39 -8.89 -16.03 -10.72
N PRO A 40 -10.02 -16.76 -10.77
CA PRO A 40 -11.28 -16.25 -10.26
C PRO A 40 -11.21 -15.92 -8.77
N ARG A 41 -11.68 -14.74 -8.37
CA ARG A 41 -11.64 -14.28 -6.97
C ARG A 41 -13.00 -13.86 -6.42
N PRO A 42 -13.28 -14.12 -5.14
CA PRO A 42 -14.49 -13.62 -4.52
C PRO A 42 -14.40 -12.12 -4.25
N VAL A 43 -15.56 -11.47 -4.21
CA VAL A 43 -15.70 -10.04 -3.88
C VAL A 43 -16.53 -9.90 -2.61
N ALA A 44 -16.05 -9.08 -1.68
CA ALA A 44 -16.75 -8.77 -0.43
C ALA A 44 -17.79 -7.67 -0.66
N LEU A 45 -18.99 -7.81 -0.12
CA LEU A 45 -20.00 -6.75 -0.05
C LEU A 45 -20.15 -6.32 1.41
N ALA A 46 -19.99 -5.04 1.70
CA ALA A 46 -20.27 -4.50 3.03
C ALA A 46 -21.77 -4.15 3.13
N ILE A 47 -22.52 -4.91 3.91
CA ILE A 47 -23.98 -4.80 4.02
C ILE A 47 -24.39 -4.33 5.41
N SER A 48 -25.10 -3.19 5.49
CA SER A 48 -25.64 -2.66 6.75
C SER A 48 -27.06 -3.14 7.03
N GLY A 49 -27.82 -3.55 6.01
CA GLY A 49 -29.24 -3.90 6.11
C GLY A 49 -30.18 -2.81 5.60
N GLY A 50 -29.69 -1.59 5.43
CA GLY A 50 -30.44 -0.50 4.79
C GLY A 50 -30.68 -0.73 3.31
N VAL A 51 -31.65 0.00 2.75
CA VAL A 51 -32.13 -0.14 1.36
C VAL A 51 -30.99 -0.10 0.33
N ASP A 52 -30.02 0.78 0.50
CA ASP A 52 -28.91 0.95 -0.44
C ASP A 52 -28.03 -0.31 -0.50
N SER A 53 -27.74 -0.88 0.67
CA SER A 53 -26.94 -2.10 0.79
C SER A 53 -27.67 -3.35 0.33
N MET A 54 -28.99 -3.42 0.55
CA MET A 54 -29.81 -4.51 0.06
C MET A 54 -29.98 -4.45 -1.46
N ALA A 55 -30.11 -3.26 -2.06
CA ALA A 55 -30.07 -3.06 -3.50
C ALA A 55 -28.72 -3.50 -4.10
N LEU A 56 -27.60 -3.13 -3.47
CA LEU A 56 -26.26 -3.60 -3.87
C LEU A 56 -26.18 -5.14 -3.85
N ALA A 57 -26.64 -5.78 -2.77
CA ALA A 57 -26.64 -7.23 -2.65
C ALA A 57 -27.47 -7.91 -3.75
N TYR A 58 -28.65 -7.35 -4.05
CA TYR A 58 -29.51 -7.83 -5.12
C TYR A 58 -28.86 -7.71 -6.51
N LEU A 59 -28.34 -6.53 -6.86
CA LEU A 59 -27.71 -6.28 -8.16
C LEU A 59 -26.47 -7.18 -8.36
N CYS A 60 -25.66 -7.36 -7.31
CA CYS A 60 -24.56 -8.31 -7.33
C CYS A 60 -25.03 -9.77 -7.49
N ALA A 61 -26.15 -10.15 -6.87
CA ALA A 61 -26.74 -11.48 -7.05
C ALA A 61 -27.21 -11.72 -8.50
N ALA A 62 -27.83 -10.71 -9.13
CA ALA A 62 -28.24 -10.76 -10.52
C ALA A 62 -27.04 -10.95 -11.46
N VAL A 63 -25.97 -10.17 -11.26
CA VAL A 63 -24.69 -10.34 -12.00
C VAL A 63 -24.13 -11.76 -11.84
N GLN A 64 -24.15 -12.30 -10.62
CA GLN A 64 -23.60 -13.64 -10.37
C GLN A 64 -24.45 -14.75 -11.00
N LYS A 65 -25.78 -14.60 -11.02
CA LYS A 65 -26.71 -15.53 -11.69
C LYS A 65 -26.50 -15.53 -13.21
N GLU A 66 -26.35 -14.35 -13.80
CA GLU A 66 -26.25 -14.18 -15.24
C GLU A 66 -24.83 -14.22 -15.78
N LYS A 67 -23.83 -14.43 -14.91
CA LYS A 67 -22.41 -14.44 -15.25
C LYS A 67 -22.07 -15.29 -16.48
N ALA A 68 -22.70 -16.45 -16.63
CA ALA A 68 -22.48 -17.33 -17.77
C ALA A 68 -23.02 -16.74 -19.09
N LYS A 69 -24.16 -16.04 -19.05
CA LYS A 69 -24.76 -15.38 -20.23
C LYS A 69 -23.97 -14.15 -20.66
N ILE A 70 -23.41 -13.41 -19.71
CA ILE A 70 -22.70 -12.13 -19.95
C ILE A 70 -21.23 -12.36 -20.40
N GLY A 71 -20.77 -13.61 -20.52
CA GLY A 71 -19.38 -13.92 -20.90
C GLY A 71 -18.37 -13.72 -19.77
N GLY A 72 -18.83 -13.68 -18.51
CA GLY A 72 -18.01 -13.40 -17.34
C GLY A 72 -17.90 -11.91 -17.01
N VAL A 73 -17.51 -11.62 -15.77
CA VAL A 73 -17.30 -10.25 -15.29
C VAL A 73 -15.93 -10.17 -14.65
N MET A 74 -15.15 -9.19 -15.09
CA MET A 74 -13.85 -8.86 -14.51
C MET A 74 -14.04 -7.81 -13.43
N ILE A 75 -13.56 -8.10 -12.22
CA ILE A 75 -13.45 -7.13 -11.14
C ILE A 75 -11.97 -6.85 -10.93
N LEU A 76 -11.54 -5.65 -11.31
CA LEU A 76 -10.14 -5.29 -11.35
C LEU A 76 -9.36 -6.23 -12.30
N ASP A 77 -8.41 -7.00 -11.77
CA ASP A 77 -7.56 -7.91 -12.52
C ASP A 77 -8.09 -9.36 -12.55
N ASN A 78 -9.20 -9.63 -11.86
CA ASN A 78 -9.68 -10.99 -11.58
C ASN A 78 -11.09 -11.25 -12.14
N PRO A 79 -11.33 -12.42 -12.75
CA PRO A 79 -12.66 -12.91 -13.01
C PRO A 79 -13.42 -13.05 -11.69
N LEU A 80 -14.68 -12.63 -11.68
CA LEU A 80 -15.54 -12.77 -10.51
C LEU A 80 -15.76 -14.26 -10.20
N SER A 81 -15.34 -14.75 -9.03
CA SER A 81 -15.71 -16.09 -8.56
C SER A 81 -17.12 -16.10 -7.96
N SER A 82 -17.37 -15.23 -6.96
CA SER A 82 -18.62 -15.15 -6.22
C SER A 82 -18.67 -13.88 -5.39
N PHE A 83 -19.86 -13.35 -5.10
CA PHE A 83 -20.03 -12.32 -4.08
C PHE A 83 -20.27 -12.95 -2.70
N ARG A 84 -19.71 -12.32 -1.66
CA ARG A 84 -19.96 -12.68 -0.26
C ARG A 84 -20.36 -11.43 0.51
N ALA A 85 -21.50 -11.48 1.18
CA ALA A 85 -21.99 -10.37 1.96
C ALA A 85 -21.46 -10.46 3.40
N PHE A 86 -20.96 -9.34 3.92
CA PHE A 86 -20.51 -9.20 5.29
C PHE A 86 -21.40 -8.19 6.00
N VAL A 87 -22.12 -8.67 7.00
CA VAL A 87 -22.94 -7.86 7.90
C VAL A 87 -22.14 -7.62 9.17
N VAL A 88 -21.91 -6.36 9.51
CA VAL A 88 -21.11 -6.00 10.68
C VAL A 88 -22.02 -5.70 11.86
N ASP A 89 -21.95 -6.55 12.89
CA ASP A 89 -22.57 -6.30 14.18
C ASP A 89 -21.68 -5.38 15.00
N HIS A 90 -22.16 -4.14 15.20
CA HIS A 90 -21.46 -3.11 15.94
C HIS A 90 -21.49 -3.33 17.45
N GLY A 91 -22.45 -4.08 17.99
CA GLY A 91 -22.59 -4.30 19.44
C GLY A 91 -22.79 -3.02 20.27
N LEU A 92 -23.28 -1.92 19.66
CA LEU A 92 -23.43 -0.62 20.32
C LEU A 92 -24.75 -0.46 21.10
N ARG A 93 -25.78 -1.20 20.70
CA ARG A 93 -27.12 -1.16 21.33
C ARG A 93 -27.68 -2.56 21.52
N GLU A 94 -28.61 -2.68 22.45
CA GLU A 94 -29.43 -3.87 22.61
C GLU A 94 -30.20 -4.17 21.30
N GLY A 95 -30.31 -5.45 20.93
CA GLY A 95 -30.94 -5.88 19.68
C GLY A 95 -30.08 -5.76 18.41
N SER A 96 -28.90 -5.12 18.45
CA SER A 96 -28.00 -4.99 17.28
C SER A 96 -27.62 -6.34 16.66
N SER A 97 -27.28 -7.34 17.49
CA SER A 97 -26.98 -8.68 17.02
C SER A 97 -28.17 -9.39 16.38
N GLN A 98 -29.40 -9.16 16.89
CA GLN A 98 -30.60 -9.76 16.33
C GLN A 98 -30.94 -9.16 14.97
N GLU A 99 -30.81 -7.85 14.83
CA GLU A 99 -30.97 -7.15 13.55
C GLU A 99 -29.95 -7.64 12.51
N ALA A 100 -28.67 -7.74 12.90
CA ALA A 100 -27.63 -8.24 12.00
C ALA A 100 -27.90 -9.69 11.54
N ARG A 101 -28.49 -10.54 12.39
CA ARG A 101 -28.97 -11.89 12.01
C ARG A 101 -30.16 -11.82 11.06
N SER A 102 -31.12 -10.92 11.30
CA SER A 102 -32.28 -10.72 10.41
C SER A 102 -31.85 -10.25 9.02
N VAL A 103 -30.88 -9.33 8.94
CA VAL A 103 -30.26 -8.88 7.68
C VAL A 103 -29.59 -10.05 6.97
N ALA A 104 -28.79 -10.85 7.67
CA ALA A 104 -28.16 -12.04 7.11
C ALA A 104 -29.20 -13.04 6.57
N GLY A 105 -30.30 -13.26 7.29
CA GLY A 105 -31.42 -14.10 6.87
C GLY A 105 -32.11 -13.58 5.60
N ALA A 106 -32.35 -12.26 5.53
CA ALA A 106 -32.91 -11.61 4.35
C ALA A 106 -32.02 -11.78 3.11
N ILE A 107 -30.71 -11.62 3.25
CA ILE A 107 -29.73 -11.85 2.16
C ILE A 107 -29.79 -13.31 1.70
N ALA A 108 -29.72 -14.26 2.63
CA ALA A 108 -29.76 -15.69 2.29
C ALA A 108 -31.01 -16.07 1.48
N LYS A 109 -32.16 -15.49 1.83
CA LYS A 109 -33.45 -15.78 1.21
C LYS A 109 -33.67 -15.06 -0.13
N HIS A 110 -33.33 -13.77 -0.20
CA HIS A 110 -33.73 -12.90 -1.32
C HIS A 110 -32.62 -12.60 -2.33
N THR A 111 -31.34 -12.79 -1.99
CA THR A 111 -30.20 -12.44 -2.86
C THR A 111 -29.30 -13.64 -3.20
N HIS A 112 -29.87 -14.85 -3.25
CA HIS A 112 -29.16 -16.04 -3.75
C HIS A 112 -28.56 -15.77 -5.15
N PRO A 113 -27.29 -16.14 -5.44
CA PRO A 113 -26.37 -17.00 -4.68
C PRO A 113 -25.39 -16.28 -3.72
N VAL A 114 -25.65 -15.03 -3.33
CA VAL A 114 -24.78 -14.29 -2.40
C VAL A 114 -24.85 -14.91 -1.01
N LYS A 115 -23.70 -15.31 -0.45
CA LYS A 115 -23.64 -15.91 0.90
C LYS A 115 -23.41 -14.84 1.97
N PRO A 116 -24.28 -14.70 2.99
CA PRO A 116 -24.07 -13.79 4.11
C PRO A 116 -23.11 -14.35 5.15
N HIS A 117 -22.36 -13.45 5.79
CA HIS A 117 -21.43 -13.72 6.89
C HIS A 117 -21.56 -12.63 7.94
N LEU A 118 -21.70 -13.02 9.20
CA LEU A 118 -21.82 -12.10 10.33
C LEU A 118 -20.45 -11.82 10.94
N LEU A 119 -20.09 -10.54 11.07
CA LEU A 119 -18.84 -10.09 11.67
C LEU A 119 -19.13 -9.21 12.88
N ARG A 120 -18.79 -9.66 14.08
CA ARG A 120 -18.86 -8.82 15.29
C ARG A 120 -17.60 -7.95 15.41
N LEU A 121 -17.78 -6.69 15.82
CA LEU A 121 -16.66 -5.83 16.20
C LEU A 121 -16.01 -6.32 17.50
N ARG A 122 -14.68 -6.21 17.56
CA ARG A 122 -13.87 -6.51 18.74
C ARG A 122 -13.48 -5.20 19.41
N TRP A 123 -14.27 -4.82 20.41
CA TRP A 123 -14.05 -3.58 21.18
C TRP A 123 -12.99 -3.75 22.26
N ASP A 124 -12.85 -4.98 22.76
CA ASP A 124 -11.83 -5.49 23.67
C ASP A 124 -10.39 -5.22 23.21
N GLU A 125 -10.18 -5.07 21.90
CA GLU A 125 -8.85 -4.73 21.35
C GLU A 125 -8.44 -3.27 21.54
N VAL A 126 -9.39 -2.39 21.91
CA VAL A 126 -9.15 -0.93 21.95
C VAL A 126 -9.61 -0.30 23.25
N ILE A 127 -10.61 -0.89 23.90
CA ILE A 127 -11.22 -0.35 25.11
C ILE A 127 -11.07 -1.41 26.21
N PRO A 128 -10.67 -1.01 27.43
CA PRO A 128 -10.74 -1.86 28.62
C PRO A 128 -12.13 -2.48 28.83
N ASP A 129 -12.19 -3.68 29.41
CA ASP A 129 -13.42 -4.46 29.56
C ASP A 129 -14.51 -3.77 30.42
N ASP A 130 -14.12 -2.80 31.25
CA ASP A 130 -14.99 -2.06 32.17
C ASP A 130 -15.73 -0.88 31.52
N ILE A 131 -15.36 -0.47 30.30
CA ILE A 131 -15.96 0.70 29.64
C ILE A 131 -16.82 0.25 28.45
N HIS A 132 -18.13 0.53 28.52
CA HIS A 132 -19.02 0.25 27.40
C HIS A 132 -18.74 1.22 26.22
N PRO A 133 -18.60 0.76 24.97
CA PRO A 133 -18.21 1.61 23.83
C PRO A 133 -19.10 2.83 23.58
N SER A 134 -20.39 2.73 23.90
CA SER A 134 -21.37 3.80 23.68
C SER A 134 -21.15 5.05 24.55
N THR A 135 -20.34 4.96 25.60
CA THR A 135 -20.03 6.11 26.49
C THR A 135 -18.91 6.98 25.94
N LEU A 136 -18.21 6.55 24.89
CA LEU A 136 -17.09 7.28 24.33
C LEU A 136 -17.53 8.45 23.43
N PRO A 137 -16.93 9.65 23.58
CA PRO A 137 -17.26 10.80 22.74
C PRO A 137 -16.89 10.61 21.26
N ASN A 138 -15.93 9.71 20.96
CA ASN A 138 -15.46 9.42 19.61
C ASN A 138 -15.92 8.04 19.09
N VAL A 139 -16.97 7.47 19.68
CA VAL A 139 -17.45 6.11 19.38
C VAL A 139 -17.66 5.85 17.89
N GLU A 140 -18.19 6.82 17.13
CA GLU A 140 -18.43 6.64 15.68
C GLU A 140 -17.12 6.49 14.90
N THR A 141 -16.13 7.35 15.20
CA THR A 141 -14.81 7.29 14.57
C THR A 141 -14.13 5.98 14.88
N LEU A 142 -14.25 5.52 16.14
CA LEU A 142 -13.68 4.24 16.56
C LEU A 142 -14.42 3.04 15.93
N ALA A 143 -15.77 3.05 15.91
CA ALA A 143 -16.58 2.03 15.24
C ALA A 143 -16.25 1.94 13.75
N ARG A 144 -16.06 3.09 13.09
CA ARG A 144 -15.64 3.17 11.69
C ARG A 144 -14.28 2.51 11.48
N ARG A 145 -13.30 2.83 12.34
CA ARG A 145 -11.96 2.21 12.33
C ARG A 145 -12.04 0.70 12.50
N LEU A 146 -12.71 0.23 13.55
CA LEU A 146 -12.87 -1.21 13.83
C LEU A 146 -13.59 -1.94 12.70
N ARG A 147 -14.65 -1.34 12.12
CA ARG A 147 -15.37 -1.92 10.97
C ARG A 147 -14.46 -2.15 9.78
N TYR A 148 -13.68 -1.16 9.35
CA TYR A 148 -12.79 -1.33 8.20
C TYR A 148 -11.65 -2.30 8.50
N ARG A 149 -11.06 -2.26 9.69
CA ARG A 149 -10.04 -3.25 10.10
C ARG A 149 -10.58 -4.68 10.06
N ARG A 150 -11.79 -4.89 10.56
CA ARG A 150 -12.44 -6.21 10.57
C ARG A 150 -12.74 -6.69 9.15
N LEU A 151 -13.29 -5.83 8.30
CA LEU A 151 -13.54 -6.14 6.89
C LEU A 151 -12.23 -6.46 6.15
N GLY A 152 -11.18 -5.64 6.33
CA GLY A 152 -9.87 -5.83 5.71
C GLY A 152 -9.22 -7.15 6.12
N THR A 153 -9.23 -7.46 7.41
CA THR A 153 -8.66 -8.71 7.95
C THR A 153 -9.36 -9.94 7.38
N VAL A 154 -10.70 -9.93 7.32
CA VAL A 154 -11.47 -11.06 6.79
C VAL A 154 -11.32 -11.20 5.28
N ALA A 155 -11.39 -10.09 4.55
CA ALA A 155 -11.17 -10.06 3.11
C ALA A 155 -9.80 -10.62 2.76
N HIS A 156 -8.74 -10.23 3.48
CA HIS A 156 -7.41 -10.78 3.29
C HIS A 156 -7.36 -12.29 3.53
N LYS A 157 -7.87 -12.76 4.68
CA LYS A 157 -7.92 -14.20 5.02
C LYS A 157 -8.65 -15.04 3.98
N TRP A 158 -9.64 -14.47 3.29
CA TRP A 158 -10.44 -15.16 2.28
C TRP A 158 -9.99 -14.83 0.85
N LEU A 159 -8.80 -14.26 0.69
CA LEU A 159 -8.16 -13.93 -0.59
C LEU A 159 -9.03 -13.03 -1.48
N MET A 160 -9.73 -12.08 -0.86
CA MET A 160 -10.49 -11.03 -1.51
C MET A 160 -9.64 -9.75 -1.60
N THR A 161 -9.60 -9.15 -2.78
CA THR A 161 -8.91 -7.88 -3.04
C THR A 161 -9.85 -6.69 -3.19
N SER A 162 -11.15 -6.97 -3.27
CA SER A 162 -12.18 -6.00 -3.60
C SER A 162 -13.32 -6.05 -2.59
N ILE A 163 -13.63 -4.89 -2.00
CA ILE A 163 -14.79 -4.69 -1.12
C ILE A 163 -15.72 -3.67 -1.78
N PHE A 164 -16.99 -4.02 -1.96
CA PHE A 164 -18.01 -3.11 -2.47
C PHE A 164 -18.76 -2.48 -1.31
N THR A 165 -19.02 -1.18 -1.42
CA THR A 165 -19.85 -0.42 -0.49
C THR A 165 -21.00 0.23 -1.26
N ALA A 166 -22.15 0.36 -0.60
CA ALA A 166 -23.37 0.85 -1.22
C ALA A 166 -23.48 2.39 -1.25
N HIS A 167 -22.33 3.08 -1.33
CA HIS A 167 -22.34 4.54 -1.44
C HIS A 167 -22.93 4.97 -2.79
N HIS A 168 -23.87 5.90 -2.76
CA HIS A 168 -24.67 6.31 -3.92
C HIS A 168 -24.58 7.81 -4.22
N GLU A 169 -25.36 8.29 -5.19
CA GLU A 169 -25.30 9.67 -5.68
C GLU A 169 -25.69 10.69 -4.59
N ASP A 170 -26.73 10.43 -3.81
CA ASP A 170 -27.15 11.34 -2.75
C ASP A 170 -26.10 11.41 -1.63
N ASP A 171 -25.39 10.31 -1.35
CA ASP A 171 -24.24 10.35 -0.43
C ASP A 171 -23.14 11.29 -0.93
N GLN A 172 -22.92 11.35 -2.25
CA GLN A 172 -21.98 12.30 -2.85
C GLN A 172 -22.43 13.73 -2.62
N TYR A 173 -23.70 13.99 -2.92
CA TYR A 173 -24.28 15.31 -2.73
C TYR A 173 -24.14 15.78 -1.27
N GLU A 174 -24.56 14.96 -0.31
CA GLU A 174 -24.43 15.23 1.12
C GLU A 174 -22.97 15.49 1.52
N THR A 175 -22.04 14.66 1.03
CA THR A 175 -20.61 14.80 1.34
C THR A 175 -20.04 16.10 0.79
N VAL A 176 -20.39 16.47 -0.44
CA VAL A 176 -19.87 17.68 -1.08
C VAL A 176 -20.48 18.93 -0.44
N LEU A 177 -21.79 18.92 -0.15
CA LEU A 177 -22.48 20.01 0.53
C LEU A 177 -21.90 20.22 1.94
N MET A 178 -21.75 19.15 2.72
CA MET A 178 -21.11 19.20 4.04
C MET A 178 -19.69 19.80 3.94
N ARG A 179 -18.88 19.36 2.97
CA ARG A 179 -17.53 19.90 2.77
C ARG A 179 -17.54 21.36 2.33
N LEU A 180 -18.54 21.77 1.55
CA LEU A 180 -18.71 23.16 1.15
C LEU A 180 -19.02 24.05 2.36
N LEU A 181 -19.95 23.62 3.22
CA LEU A 181 -20.31 24.32 4.47
C LEU A 181 -19.12 24.41 5.45
N LEU A 182 -18.24 23.41 5.45
CA LEU A 182 -17.01 23.39 6.23
C LEU A 182 -15.84 24.19 5.59
N GLY A 183 -16.07 24.88 4.47
CA GLY A 183 -15.07 25.73 3.83
C GLY A 183 -13.97 24.98 3.08
N HIS A 184 -14.18 23.71 2.70
CA HIS A 184 -13.20 23.00 1.90
C HIS A 184 -13.07 23.58 0.49
N GLY A 185 -11.83 23.73 0.01
CA GLY A 185 -11.56 24.12 -1.39
C GLY A 185 -11.85 23.01 -2.41
N TYR A 186 -11.62 23.31 -3.69
CA TYR A 186 -11.93 22.43 -4.85
C TYR A 186 -11.45 20.98 -4.71
N ARG A 187 -10.37 20.73 -3.97
CA ARG A 187 -9.85 19.37 -3.73
C ARG A 187 -10.71 18.55 -2.77
N GLY A 188 -11.26 19.18 -1.73
CA GLY A 188 -12.22 18.53 -0.84
C GLY A 188 -13.56 18.32 -1.52
N LEU A 189 -13.95 19.24 -2.40
CA LEU A 189 -15.23 19.22 -3.12
C LEU A 189 -15.33 18.16 -4.23
N GLN A 190 -14.29 17.35 -4.49
CA GLN A 190 -14.36 16.22 -5.43
C GLN A 190 -15.34 15.10 -5.01
N GLY A 191 -15.81 15.14 -3.76
CA GLY A 191 -16.66 14.12 -3.16
C GLY A 191 -15.89 12.85 -2.81
N MET A 192 -16.58 11.70 -2.79
CA MET A 192 -15.95 10.39 -2.62
C MET A 192 -15.46 9.85 -3.99
N ARG A 193 -14.35 9.12 -4.00
CA ARG A 193 -13.82 8.48 -5.21
C ARG A 193 -14.51 7.15 -5.48
N ARG A 194 -14.63 6.75 -6.75
CA ARG A 194 -15.21 5.45 -7.16
C ARG A 194 -14.45 4.25 -6.58
N ALA A 195 -13.11 4.37 -6.53
CA ALA A 195 -12.22 3.38 -5.93
C ALA A 195 -11.18 4.05 -5.02
N THR A 196 -10.87 3.42 -3.89
CA THR A 196 -9.83 3.85 -2.94
C THR A 196 -9.20 2.63 -2.27
N ASP A 197 -7.98 2.77 -1.74
CA ASP A 197 -7.48 1.78 -0.77
C ASP A 197 -8.41 1.70 0.44
N ILE A 198 -8.45 0.56 1.11
CA ILE A 198 -9.18 0.42 2.37
C ILE A 198 -8.63 1.42 3.41
N PRO A 199 -9.48 2.28 3.99
CA PRO A 199 -9.04 3.25 5.00
C PRO A 199 -8.81 2.55 6.35
N GLU A 200 -8.17 3.24 7.30
CA GLU A 200 -8.05 2.81 8.70
C GLU A 200 -7.23 1.52 8.94
N CYS A 201 -6.51 1.05 7.91
CA CYS A 201 -5.79 -0.23 7.91
C CYS A 201 -4.28 -0.06 7.60
N HIS A 202 -3.71 1.13 7.79
CA HIS A 202 -2.35 1.51 7.34
C HIS A 202 -1.23 0.63 7.91
N ASP A 203 -1.49 -0.03 9.03
CA ASP A 203 -0.64 -0.93 9.81
C ASP A 203 -0.95 -2.42 9.59
N LEU A 204 -1.84 -2.76 8.66
CA LEU A 204 -2.19 -4.14 8.34
C LEU A 204 -1.52 -4.61 7.02
N HIS A 205 -0.53 -5.50 7.15
CA HIS A 205 0.14 -6.15 6.03
C HIS A 205 -0.85 -6.99 5.18
N LEU A 206 -0.67 -6.98 3.87
CA LEU A 206 -1.56 -7.53 2.83
C LEU A 206 -2.98 -6.94 2.76
N VAL A 207 -3.30 -5.93 3.58
CA VAL A 207 -4.61 -5.28 3.63
C VAL A 207 -4.53 -3.86 3.05
N HIS A 208 -3.67 -3.00 3.60
CA HIS A 208 -3.48 -1.65 3.08
C HIS A 208 -2.16 -1.56 2.32
N ARG A 209 -2.25 -1.25 1.01
CA ARG A 209 -1.07 -0.98 0.17
C ARG A 209 0.02 -2.05 0.25
N SER A 210 -0.34 -3.32 0.34
CA SER A 210 0.58 -4.47 0.48
C SER A 210 -0.12 -5.70 -0.11
N GLY A 211 0.50 -6.59 -0.91
CA GLY A 211 -0.32 -7.66 -1.52
C GLY A 211 0.23 -8.69 -2.53
N PHE A 212 1.16 -8.37 -3.44
CA PHE A 212 1.37 -9.18 -4.67
C PHE A 212 2.70 -9.92 -4.74
N VAL A 213 3.75 -9.47 -4.05
CA VAL A 213 5.08 -10.11 -4.13
C VAL A 213 5.03 -11.57 -3.66
N ASP A 214 4.31 -11.83 -2.55
CA ASP A 214 4.15 -13.18 -1.97
C ASP A 214 3.12 -14.04 -2.67
N ASP A 215 2.21 -13.41 -3.38
CA ASP A 215 1.04 -14.08 -3.91
C ASP A 215 1.43 -15.17 -4.91
N GLN A 216 2.54 -14.99 -5.64
CA GLN A 216 3.10 -16.01 -6.53
C GLN A 216 3.62 -17.26 -5.80
N LEU A 217 3.95 -17.14 -4.50
CA LEU A 217 4.36 -18.28 -3.66
C LEU A 217 3.14 -19.00 -3.05
N GLN A 218 1.95 -18.40 -3.12
CA GLN A 218 0.74 -19.04 -2.64
C GLN A 218 0.25 -20.10 -3.61
N LYS A 219 -0.44 -21.11 -3.06
CA LYS A 219 -1.07 -22.17 -3.87
C LYS A 219 -2.01 -21.61 -4.95
N ASN A 220 -2.65 -20.47 -4.66
CA ASN A 220 -3.61 -19.81 -5.54
C ASN A 220 -3.24 -18.32 -5.67
N PRO A 221 -2.38 -17.93 -6.64
CA PRO A 221 -2.03 -16.53 -6.87
C PRO A 221 -3.21 -15.71 -7.43
N PHE A 222 -3.21 -14.40 -7.23
CA PHE A 222 -4.13 -13.42 -7.82
C PHE A 222 -4.02 -13.38 -9.34
N HIS A 223 -2.83 -13.48 -9.89
CA HIS A 223 -2.63 -13.60 -11.33
C HIS A 223 -1.34 -14.39 -11.60
N ASN A 224 -1.33 -15.25 -12.60
CA ASN A 224 -0.14 -16.00 -12.92
C ASN A 224 0.61 -15.32 -14.07
N ASN A 225 1.81 -14.81 -13.78
CA ASN A 225 2.72 -14.30 -14.82
C ASN A 225 3.70 -15.37 -15.30
N ILE A 226 3.72 -16.54 -14.64
CA ILE A 226 4.64 -17.61 -14.94
C ILE A 226 4.19 -18.30 -16.25
N PRO A 227 5.00 -18.27 -17.32
CA PRO A 227 4.63 -18.90 -18.58
C PRO A 227 4.47 -20.40 -18.42
N THR A 228 3.50 -20.98 -19.13
CA THR A 228 3.28 -22.44 -19.18
C THR A 228 4.48 -23.16 -19.79
N SER A 229 4.57 -24.48 -19.64
CA SER A 229 5.69 -25.26 -20.23
C SER A 229 5.80 -25.07 -21.75
N THR A 230 4.68 -25.00 -22.45
CA THR A 230 4.58 -24.75 -23.90
C THR A 230 5.04 -23.33 -24.25
N GLN A 231 4.57 -22.32 -23.51
CA GLN A 231 5.01 -20.92 -23.71
C GLN A 231 6.49 -20.75 -23.39
N ARG A 232 7.02 -21.41 -22.34
CA ARG A 232 8.45 -21.41 -22.04
C ARG A 232 9.29 -22.05 -23.15
N LYS A 233 8.75 -23.03 -23.88
CA LYS A 233 9.40 -23.60 -25.07
C LYS A 233 9.36 -22.61 -26.22
N GLY A 234 8.23 -21.93 -26.44
CA GLY A 234 8.08 -20.84 -27.42
C GLY A 234 9.05 -19.69 -27.16
N ILE A 235 9.04 -19.12 -25.96
CA ILE A 235 9.97 -18.05 -25.53
C ILE A 235 11.43 -18.51 -25.66
N ARG A 236 11.75 -19.75 -25.29
CA ARG A 236 13.13 -20.28 -25.48
C ARG A 236 13.52 -20.43 -26.95
N ARG A 237 12.55 -20.73 -27.81
CA ARG A 237 12.76 -20.83 -29.27
C ARG A 237 12.95 -19.43 -29.86
N GLU A 238 12.04 -18.50 -29.56
CA GLU A 238 12.14 -17.09 -29.96
C GLU A 238 13.44 -16.45 -29.46
N MET A 239 13.79 -16.61 -28.18
CA MET A 239 15.06 -16.11 -27.65
C MET A 239 16.28 -16.77 -28.31
N ARG A 240 16.16 -18.02 -28.79
CA ARG A 240 17.25 -18.70 -29.51
C ARG A 240 17.33 -18.23 -30.98
N GLU A 241 16.20 -17.85 -31.57
CA GLU A 241 16.10 -17.25 -32.91
C GLU A 241 16.55 -15.77 -32.90
N GLU A 242 16.22 -15.00 -31.87
CA GLU A 242 16.70 -13.62 -31.62
C GLU A 242 18.18 -13.58 -31.21
N ALA A 243 18.70 -14.64 -30.59
CA ALA A 243 20.11 -14.76 -30.21
C ALA A 243 21.05 -15.17 -31.35
N ASP A 244 20.63 -15.05 -32.61
CA ASP A 244 21.59 -15.07 -33.73
C ASP A 244 22.54 -13.87 -33.57
N HIS A 245 23.66 -14.17 -32.92
CA HIS A 245 24.65 -13.20 -32.48
C HIS A 245 25.13 -12.34 -33.65
N ALA A 246 25.15 -12.87 -34.88
CA ALA A 246 25.60 -12.17 -36.07
C ALA A 246 24.58 -11.16 -36.63
N ALA A 247 23.29 -11.35 -36.36
CA ALA A 247 22.21 -10.43 -36.73
C ALA A 247 22.09 -9.30 -35.69
N LEU A 248 22.14 -9.64 -34.40
CA LEU A 248 22.11 -8.69 -33.30
C LEU A 248 23.31 -7.73 -33.32
N THR A 249 24.51 -8.23 -33.64
CA THR A 249 25.72 -7.39 -33.78
C THR A 249 25.63 -6.42 -34.97
N ARG A 250 24.92 -6.79 -36.05
CA ARG A 250 24.68 -5.91 -37.21
C ARG A 250 23.65 -4.81 -36.91
N GLU A 251 22.59 -5.09 -36.16
CA GLU A 251 21.61 -4.09 -35.72
C GLU A 251 22.16 -3.17 -34.61
N MET A 252 22.92 -3.71 -33.65
CA MET A 252 23.57 -2.94 -32.58
C MET A 252 24.62 -1.96 -33.11
N ALA A 253 25.30 -2.29 -34.23
CA ALA A 253 26.28 -1.43 -34.87
C ALA A 253 25.68 -0.14 -35.47
N VAL A 254 24.35 -0.05 -35.65
CA VAL A 254 23.69 1.08 -36.34
C VAL A 254 22.83 1.94 -35.42
N SER A 255 22.47 1.53 -34.19
CA SER A 255 21.45 2.30 -33.44
C SER A 255 21.61 2.47 -31.92
N ILE A 256 22.67 2.00 -31.28
CA ILE A 256 22.83 2.23 -29.83
C ILE A 256 24.28 2.64 -29.52
N ARG A 257 24.47 3.91 -29.15
CA ARG A 257 25.74 4.38 -28.56
C ARG A 257 26.01 3.60 -27.25
N PRO A 258 27.27 3.30 -26.91
CA PRO A 258 27.59 2.56 -25.69
C PRO A 258 27.21 3.35 -24.44
N LEU A 259 26.60 2.66 -23.48
CA LEU A 259 26.22 3.17 -22.17
C LEU A 259 27.43 3.12 -21.20
N ASP A 260 28.58 3.70 -21.58
CA ASP A 260 29.81 3.63 -20.77
C ASP A 260 30.18 4.93 -20.03
N ASP A 261 29.36 5.98 -20.05
CA ASP A 261 29.64 7.22 -19.29
C ASP A 261 28.96 7.30 -17.91
N HIS A 262 27.99 6.44 -17.60
CA HIS A 262 27.25 6.55 -16.32
C HIS A 262 27.83 5.71 -15.17
N LEU A 263 28.68 4.72 -15.45
CA LEU A 263 29.39 3.94 -14.42
C LEU A 263 30.74 4.56 -14.05
N ALA A 264 31.41 5.20 -15.01
CA ALA A 264 32.62 5.99 -14.76
C ALA A 264 32.38 7.15 -13.76
N PHE A 265 31.17 7.71 -13.73
CA PHE A 265 30.78 8.75 -12.77
C PHE A 265 30.63 8.22 -11.32
N LEU A 266 30.16 6.98 -11.13
CA LEU A 266 30.13 6.36 -9.80
C LEU A 266 31.54 5.96 -9.36
N ASP A 267 32.38 5.52 -10.29
CA ASP A 267 33.80 5.25 -10.03
C ASP A 267 34.59 6.53 -9.71
N ALA A 268 34.26 7.68 -10.30
CA ALA A 268 34.87 8.97 -9.94
C ALA A 268 34.36 9.54 -8.59
N TYR A 269 33.15 9.15 -8.15
CA TYR A 269 32.57 9.60 -6.87
C TYR A 269 32.99 8.72 -5.68
N TYR A 270 33.16 7.41 -5.90
CA TYR A 270 33.64 6.48 -4.88
C TYR A 270 35.16 6.20 -4.95
N GLY A 271 35.81 6.56 -6.05
CA GLY A 271 37.23 6.36 -6.30
C GLY A 271 37.98 7.68 -6.42
N GLY A 272 38.46 8.16 -5.28
CA GLY A 272 39.30 9.35 -5.19
C GLY A 272 40.28 9.30 -4.02
N ALA A 273 40.89 8.13 -3.78
CA ALA A 273 42.21 7.95 -3.15
C ALA A 273 42.47 6.45 -2.90
N GLY A 274 43.38 5.85 -3.66
CA GLY A 274 44.11 4.62 -3.32
C GLY A 274 43.31 3.31 -3.24
N GLY A 275 43.43 2.46 -4.26
CA GLY A 275 43.42 0.98 -4.12
C GLY A 275 42.20 0.28 -3.47
N SER A 276 41.06 0.95 -3.26
CA SER A 276 39.93 0.36 -2.53
C SER A 276 39.11 -0.60 -3.40
N LYS A 277 39.15 -1.89 -3.08
CA LYS A 277 38.25 -2.93 -3.59
C LYS A 277 36.78 -2.43 -3.56
N ARG A 278 36.09 -2.50 -4.70
CA ARG A 278 34.66 -2.13 -4.91
C ARG A 278 33.80 -2.53 -3.70
N ALA A 279 32.89 -1.65 -3.28
CA ALA A 279 31.98 -1.98 -2.19
C ALA A 279 31.12 -3.19 -2.56
N PRO A 280 30.84 -4.10 -1.61
CA PRO A 280 30.00 -5.27 -1.87
C PRO A 280 28.62 -4.82 -2.36
N PRO A 281 28.03 -5.47 -3.38
CA PRO A 281 26.67 -5.16 -3.79
C PRO A 281 25.69 -5.41 -2.64
N LEU A 282 24.79 -4.45 -2.42
CA LEU A 282 23.69 -4.59 -1.47
C LEU A 282 22.47 -5.15 -2.20
N ALA A 283 21.88 -6.21 -1.65
CA ALA A 283 20.66 -6.78 -2.22
C ALA A 283 19.48 -5.85 -1.86
N PRO A 284 18.69 -5.37 -2.84
CA PRO A 284 17.51 -4.58 -2.54
C PRO A 284 16.48 -5.44 -1.79
N LEU A 285 15.78 -4.84 -0.84
CA LEU A 285 14.58 -5.42 -0.26
C LEU A 285 13.44 -5.38 -1.27
N ASP A 286 12.60 -6.42 -1.23
CA ASP A 286 11.36 -6.44 -2.00
C ASP A 286 10.45 -5.28 -1.58
N ILE A 287 9.94 -4.56 -2.58
CA ILE A 287 8.94 -3.50 -2.38
C ILE A 287 7.57 -4.16 -2.50
N GLU A 288 6.72 -3.92 -1.51
CA GLU A 288 5.35 -4.39 -1.61
C GLU A 288 4.61 -3.76 -2.80
N ASP A 289 3.80 -4.57 -3.45
CA ASP A 289 2.79 -4.12 -4.39
C ASP A 289 1.44 -4.69 -3.95
N GLY A 290 0.31 -4.04 -4.22
CA GLY A 290 -1.03 -4.58 -3.88
C GLY A 290 -1.77 -3.92 -2.72
N GLY A 291 -2.74 -4.64 -2.15
CA GLY A 291 -3.67 -4.18 -1.10
C GLY A 291 -5.15 -4.35 -1.49
N ILE A 292 -6.03 -4.29 -0.49
CA ILE A 292 -7.48 -4.35 -0.64
C ILE A 292 -8.02 -2.98 -1.05
N SER A 293 -8.86 -2.96 -2.07
CA SER A 293 -9.52 -1.75 -2.57
C SER A 293 -11.02 -1.76 -2.24
N ILE A 294 -11.52 -0.58 -1.88
CA ILE A 294 -12.94 -0.30 -1.75
C ILE A 294 -13.46 0.28 -3.07
N PHE A 295 -14.53 -0.32 -3.58
CA PHE A 295 -15.27 0.12 -4.75
C PHE A 295 -16.67 0.61 -4.37
N ARG A 296 -17.14 1.62 -5.08
CA ARG A 296 -18.45 2.25 -4.92
C ARG A 296 -19.20 2.20 -6.26
N PRO A 297 -19.71 1.04 -6.69
CA PRO A 297 -20.37 0.92 -7.99
C PRO A 297 -21.67 1.73 -8.05
N LEU A 298 -22.33 1.97 -6.91
CA LEU A 298 -23.62 2.66 -6.88
C LEU A 298 -23.54 4.19 -6.94
N LEU A 299 -22.35 4.76 -7.04
CA LEU A 299 -22.08 6.19 -6.83
C LEU A 299 -22.80 7.16 -7.79
N HIS A 300 -23.32 6.67 -8.91
CA HIS A 300 -24.04 7.46 -9.92
C HIS A 300 -25.54 7.20 -9.93
N PHE A 301 -26.03 6.30 -9.08
CA PHE A 301 -27.46 6.02 -8.97
C PHE A 301 -28.05 6.82 -7.80
N SER A 302 -29.22 7.40 -8.02
CA SER A 302 -29.97 8.10 -6.98
C SER A 302 -30.58 7.12 -5.98
N LYS A 303 -30.88 7.62 -4.78
CA LYS A 303 -31.54 6.81 -3.74
C LYS A 303 -32.90 6.27 -4.19
N ASP A 304 -33.68 7.07 -4.91
CA ASP A 304 -35.00 6.66 -5.41
C ASP A 304 -34.93 5.44 -6.33
N ARG A 305 -33.89 5.34 -7.17
CA ARG A 305 -33.68 4.17 -8.02
C ARG A 305 -33.29 2.93 -7.22
N LEU A 306 -32.56 3.09 -6.11
CA LEU A 306 -32.24 1.98 -5.21
C LEU A 306 -33.50 1.47 -4.50
N ILE A 307 -34.36 2.39 -4.05
CA ILE A 307 -35.68 2.05 -3.47
C ILE A 307 -36.54 1.33 -4.50
N ALA A 308 -36.67 1.88 -5.72
CA ALA A 308 -37.43 1.26 -6.81
C ALA A 308 -36.90 -0.15 -7.12
N THR A 309 -35.58 -0.34 -7.13
CA THR A 309 -34.95 -1.66 -7.32
C THR A 309 -35.36 -2.65 -6.24
N CYS A 310 -35.36 -2.25 -4.96
CA CYS A 310 -35.79 -3.13 -3.88
C CYS A 310 -37.29 -3.43 -3.93
N VAL A 311 -38.12 -2.41 -4.19
CA VAL A 311 -39.59 -2.54 -4.24
C VAL A 311 -40.02 -3.45 -5.39
N GLU A 312 -39.55 -3.18 -6.62
CA GLU A 312 -39.92 -3.96 -7.81
C GLU A 312 -39.50 -5.42 -7.71
N ASN A 313 -38.42 -5.72 -6.97
CA ASN A 313 -37.87 -7.07 -6.84
C ASN A 313 -38.18 -7.74 -5.49
N GLY A 314 -39.05 -7.15 -4.66
CA GLY A 314 -39.48 -7.72 -3.38
C GLY A 314 -38.34 -7.95 -2.38
N ILE A 315 -37.35 -7.06 -2.35
CA ILE A 315 -36.19 -7.15 -1.46
C ILE A 315 -36.52 -6.41 -0.15
N PRO A 316 -36.58 -7.09 1.00
CA PRO A 316 -36.79 -6.42 2.28
C PRO A 316 -35.53 -5.67 2.72
N TRP A 317 -35.71 -4.55 3.42
CA TRP A 317 -34.64 -3.81 4.09
C TRP A 317 -35.05 -3.43 5.51
N PHE A 318 -34.05 -3.06 6.30
CA PHE A 318 -34.20 -2.67 7.70
C PHE A 318 -33.87 -1.18 7.84
N GLU A 319 -34.70 -0.44 8.56
CA GLU A 319 -34.46 0.98 8.83
C GLU A 319 -33.79 1.12 10.20
N ASP A 320 -32.56 1.64 10.21
CA ASP A 320 -31.81 1.86 11.44
C ASP A 320 -32.37 3.10 12.16
N PRO A 321 -32.85 2.98 13.43
CA PRO A 321 -33.41 4.08 14.21
C PRO A 321 -32.44 5.25 14.40
N THR A 322 -31.13 4.98 14.35
CA THR A 322 -30.06 5.96 14.52
C THR A 322 -30.01 7.00 13.38
N ASN A 323 -30.66 6.72 12.25
CA ASN A 323 -30.84 7.70 11.17
C ASN A 323 -31.83 8.84 11.51
N ALA A 324 -32.57 8.73 12.62
CA ALA A 324 -33.56 9.71 13.03
C ALA A 324 -32.99 10.88 13.86
N ASP A 325 -31.78 10.76 14.42
CA ASP A 325 -31.19 11.82 15.24
C ASP A 325 -30.51 12.90 14.36
N GLN A 326 -31.08 14.09 14.42
CA GLN A 326 -30.81 15.26 13.58
C GLN A 326 -29.55 16.03 14.03
N THR A 327 -29.09 15.81 15.27
CA THR A 327 -28.00 16.56 15.89
C THR A 327 -26.65 15.85 15.83
N MET A 328 -26.64 14.55 15.51
CA MET A 328 -25.43 13.74 15.64
C MET A 328 -24.33 14.07 14.63
N THR A 329 -24.66 14.45 13.40
CA THR A 329 -23.65 14.76 12.37
C THR A 329 -24.09 15.89 11.44
N ILE A 330 -23.13 16.71 10.99
CA ILE A 330 -23.34 17.76 9.97
C ILE A 330 -23.98 17.17 8.70
N ARG A 331 -23.70 15.90 8.42
CA ARG A 331 -24.27 15.17 7.29
C ARG A 331 -25.77 14.87 7.47
N ASN A 332 -26.20 14.46 8.66
CA ASN A 332 -27.62 14.29 8.98
C ASN A 332 -28.34 15.63 8.93
N SER A 333 -27.71 16.70 9.43
CA SER A 333 -28.26 18.06 9.34
C SER A 333 -28.40 18.52 7.89
N ALA A 334 -27.41 18.25 7.03
CA ALA A 334 -27.49 18.54 5.59
C ALA A 334 -28.64 17.76 4.92
N ARG A 335 -28.81 16.48 5.26
CA ARG A 335 -29.93 15.65 4.78
C ARG A 335 -31.29 16.22 5.22
N HIS A 336 -31.39 16.68 6.47
CA HIS A 336 -32.60 17.32 7.00
C HIS A 336 -32.91 18.64 6.28
N MET A 337 -31.91 19.51 6.11
CA MET A 337 -32.08 20.77 5.38
C MET A 337 -32.63 20.54 3.97
N VAL A 338 -32.08 19.56 3.25
CA VAL A 338 -32.51 19.22 1.89
C VAL A 338 -33.94 18.69 1.85
N LYS A 339 -34.34 17.92 2.88
CA LYS A 339 -35.67 17.32 2.95
C LYS A 339 -36.77 18.32 3.32
N HIS A 340 -36.46 19.28 4.20
CA HIS A 340 -37.47 20.15 4.82
C HIS A 340 -37.44 21.60 4.32
N HIS A 341 -36.41 22.01 3.56
CA HIS A 341 -36.24 23.39 3.12
C HIS A 341 -35.95 23.44 1.62
N GLU A 342 -36.49 24.44 0.94
CA GLU A 342 -36.11 24.74 -0.44
C GLU A 342 -34.76 25.47 -0.45
N LEU A 343 -33.72 24.73 -0.82
CA LEU A 343 -32.40 25.32 -0.99
C LEU A 343 -32.32 26.13 -2.30
N PRO A 344 -31.59 27.26 -2.31
CA PRO A 344 -31.30 28.01 -3.53
C PRO A 344 -30.72 27.10 -4.63
N THR A 345 -30.98 27.41 -5.90
CA THR A 345 -30.56 26.59 -7.06
C THR A 345 -29.08 26.18 -7.02
N ALA A 346 -28.20 27.04 -6.53
CA ALA A 346 -26.76 26.77 -6.40
C ALA A 346 -26.42 25.67 -5.37
N LEU A 347 -27.28 25.45 -4.38
CA LEU A 347 -27.12 24.45 -3.32
C LEU A 347 -27.94 23.17 -3.58
N GLN A 348 -28.71 23.12 -4.67
CA GLN A 348 -29.47 21.94 -5.05
C GLN A 348 -28.58 20.82 -5.59
N LYS A 349 -29.12 19.59 -5.57
CA LYS A 349 -28.40 18.35 -5.92
C LYS A 349 -27.62 18.43 -7.23
N LEU A 350 -28.26 18.86 -8.32
CA LEU A 350 -27.62 18.93 -9.64
C LEU A 350 -26.44 19.92 -9.69
N ALA A 351 -26.60 21.10 -9.10
CA ALA A 351 -25.56 22.14 -9.08
C ALA A 351 -24.33 21.71 -8.26
N ILE A 352 -24.55 21.07 -7.11
CA ILE A 352 -23.48 20.56 -6.24
C ILE A 352 -22.75 19.37 -6.88
N LEU A 353 -23.46 18.47 -7.55
CA LEU A 353 -22.84 17.35 -8.29
C LEU A 353 -22.03 17.85 -9.49
N ASP A 354 -22.52 18.85 -10.23
CA ASP A 354 -21.77 19.50 -11.31
C ASP A 354 -20.51 20.23 -10.80
N LEU A 355 -20.61 20.93 -9.66
CA LEU A 355 -19.46 21.52 -8.97
C LEU A 355 -18.42 20.45 -8.63
N SER A 356 -18.84 19.32 -8.07
CA SER A 356 -17.97 18.18 -7.75
C SER A 356 -17.29 17.59 -8.99
N ALA A 357 -18.03 17.46 -10.10
CA ALA A 357 -17.50 16.99 -11.38
C ALA A 357 -16.43 17.94 -11.94
N ARG A 358 -16.69 19.25 -11.95
CA ARG A 358 -15.71 20.28 -12.36
C ARG A 358 -14.46 20.27 -11.49
N CYS A 359 -14.64 20.14 -10.17
CA CYS A 359 -13.54 20.01 -9.21
C CYS A 359 -12.68 18.77 -9.49
N ARG A 360 -13.31 17.63 -9.78
CA ARG A 360 -12.63 16.36 -10.11
C ARG A 360 -11.88 16.46 -11.44
N ALA A 361 -12.48 17.07 -12.47
CA ALA A 361 -11.83 17.31 -13.76
C ALA A 361 -10.58 18.19 -13.61
N ARG A 362 -10.67 19.27 -12.81
CA ARG A 362 -9.53 20.13 -12.50
C ARG A 362 -8.40 19.36 -11.80
N VAL A 363 -8.71 18.60 -10.75
CA VAL A 363 -7.69 17.82 -10.03
C VAL A 363 -7.06 16.75 -10.93
N ALA A 364 -7.84 16.09 -11.78
CA ALA A 364 -7.35 15.11 -12.75
C ALA A 364 -6.38 15.75 -13.77
N ALA A 365 -6.66 16.97 -14.25
CA ALA A 365 -5.77 17.71 -15.13
C ALA A 365 -4.45 18.07 -14.43
N GLU A 366 -4.51 18.56 -13.19
CA GLU A 366 -3.33 18.86 -12.38
C GLU A 366 -2.51 17.58 -12.07
N GLU A 367 -3.17 16.44 -11.82
CA GLU A 367 -2.50 15.15 -11.61
C GLU A 367 -1.85 14.63 -12.89
N ALA A 368 -2.47 14.83 -14.06
CA ALA A 368 -1.91 14.45 -15.35
C ALA A 368 -0.65 15.26 -15.66
N GLU A 369 -0.66 16.56 -15.38
CA GLU A 369 0.51 17.44 -15.50
C GLU A 369 1.62 17.04 -14.53
N THR A 370 1.26 16.75 -13.28
CA THR A 370 2.21 16.21 -12.29
C THR A 370 2.85 14.92 -12.81
N ARG A 371 2.06 13.97 -13.34
CA ARG A 371 2.60 12.73 -13.92
C ARG A 371 3.54 12.99 -15.08
N ARG A 372 3.25 13.98 -15.94
CA ARG A 372 4.13 14.36 -17.05
C ARG A 372 5.46 14.91 -16.56
N MET A 373 5.43 15.83 -15.59
CA MET A 373 6.65 16.42 -15.01
C MET A 373 7.44 15.41 -14.19
N PHE A 374 6.76 14.52 -13.47
CA PHE A 374 7.39 13.49 -12.65
C PHE A 374 8.24 12.51 -13.47
N LYS A 375 7.88 12.27 -14.74
CA LYS A 375 8.70 11.47 -15.68
C LYS A 375 10.03 12.12 -16.03
N LEU A 376 10.20 13.42 -15.79
CA LEU A 376 11.45 14.14 -16.02
C LEU A 376 12.40 14.06 -14.82
N VAL A 377 11.94 13.55 -13.68
CA VAL A 377 12.82 13.28 -12.53
C VAL A 377 13.70 12.08 -12.86
N VAL A 378 15.01 12.27 -12.82
CA VAL A 378 15.96 11.18 -13.03
C VAL A 378 16.31 10.58 -11.68
N MET A 379 15.90 9.32 -11.48
CA MET A 379 16.21 8.56 -10.26
C MET A 379 17.44 7.70 -10.50
N HIS A 380 18.60 8.17 -10.02
CA HIS A 380 19.89 7.49 -10.20
C HIS A 380 19.97 6.20 -9.40
N ASN A 381 19.44 6.20 -8.17
CA ASN A 381 19.36 5.03 -7.31
C ASN A 381 18.19 5.14 -6.34
N PHE A 382 17.52 4.03 -6.05
CA PHE A 382 16.64 3.88 -4.90
C PHE A 382 16.98 2.60 -4.16
N GLU A 383 17.73 2.74 -3.07
CA GLU A 383 18.18 1.63 -2.24
C GLU A 383 17.12 1.32 -1.18
N THR A 384 16.35 0.26 -1.38
CA THR A 384 15.27 -0.14 -0.48
C THR A 384 15.80 -0.71 0.84
N ALA A 385 17.02 -1.24 0.86
CA ALA A 385 17.66 -1.73 2.09
C ALA A 385 17.98 -0.62 3.10
N THR A 386 18.32 0.57 2.62
CA THR A 386 18.61 1.73 3.49
C THR A 386 17.50 2.77 3.49
N GLY A 387 16.59 2.68 2.51
CA GLY A 387 15.55 3.67 2.26
C GLY A 387 16.14 5.00 1.79
N THR A 388 17.16 4.96 0.93
CA THR A 388 17.79 6.17 0.38
C THR A 388 17.53 6.29 -1.11
N ALA A 389 17.14 7.49 -1.57
CA ALA A 389 16.95 7.80 -2.97
C ALA A 389 17.94 8.87 -3.43
N LEU A 390 18.62 8.63 -4.55
CA LEU A 390 19.43 9.62 -5.24
C LEU A 390 18.66 10.12 -6.45
N VAL A 391 18.27 11.39 -6.43
CA VAL A 391 17.43 11.99 -7.45
C VAL A 391 18.07 13.23 -8.05
N GLU A 392 17.80 13.44 -9.33
CA GLU A 392 18.10 14.65 -10.06
C GLU A 392 16.76 15.26 -10.51
N LEU A 393 16.58 16.53 -10.16
CA LEU A 393 15.31 17.22 -10.33
C LEU A 393 15.31 18.01 -11.65
N PRO A 394 14.18 18.06 -12.37
CA PRO A 394 14.08 18.80 -13.62
C PRO A 394 14.13 20.30 -13.37
N GLN A 395 14.63 21.06 -14.34
CA GLN A 395 14.55 22.51 -14.31
C GLN A 395 13.17 22.99 -14.78
N PHE A 396 12.61 23.99 -14.11
CA PHE A 396 11.40 24.68 -14.58
C PHE A 396 11.78 25.92 -15.39
N SER A 397 11.38 25.96 -16.65
CA SER A 397 11.47 27.15 -17.51
C SER A 397 10.08 27.77 -17.68
N LEU A 398 9.87 28.99 -17.18
CA LEU A 398 8.65 29.74 -17.44
C LEU A 398 8.75 30.42 -18.82
N PRO A 399 7.88 30.10 -19.80
CA PRO A 399 7.91 30.75 -21.10
C PRO A 399 7.65 32.26 -20.97
N THR A 400 8.42 33.07 -21.69
CA THR A 400 8.23 34.52 -21.79
C THR A 400 6.84 34.83 -22.37
N VAL A 401 6.15 35.82 -21.78
CA VAL A 401 4.80 36.21 -22.24
C VAL A 401 4.96 37.12 -23.46
N PRO A 402 4.25 36.87 -24.58
CA PRO A 402 4.23 37.81 -25.70
C PRO A 402 3.73 39.18 -25.25
N ALA A 403 4.40 40.25 -25.66
CA ALA A 403 4.14 41.63 -25.25
C ALA A 403 2.70 42.13 -25.56
N ARG A 404 1.98 41.48 -26.49
CA ARG A 404 0.65 41.89 -26.97
C ARG A 404 -0.55 41.37 -26.15
N CYS A 405 -0.32 40.74 -24.99
CA CYS A 405 -1.42 40.21 -24.16
C CYS A 405 -1.94 41.23 -23.14
N SER A 406 -3.26 41.36 -22.98
CA SER A 406 -3.85 42.08 -21.86
C SER A 406 -3.58 41.36 -20.53
N SER A 407 -2.98 42.08 -19.59
CA SER A 407 -2.48 41.62 -18.27
C SER A 407 -1.43 40.49 -18.28
N PRO A 408 -0.19 40.74 -18.76
CA PRO A 408 0.90 39.76 -18.74
C PRO A 408 1.30 39.31 -17.33
N VAL A 409 1.24 40.22 -16.34
CA VAL A 409 1.68 40.00 -14.96
C VAL A 409 0.77 39.02 -14.22
N ALA A 410 -0.55 39.24 -14.22
CA ALA A 410 -1.48 38.35 -13.53
C ALA A 410 -1.50 36.94 -14.15
N ARG A 411 -1.34 36.83 -15.48
CA ARG A 411 -1.21 35.53 -16.16
C ARG A 411 0.12 34.84 -15.87
N ARG A 412 1.21 35.60 -15.71
CA ARG A 412 2.51 35.05 -15.28
C ARG A 412 2.41 34.53 -13.85
N GLN A 413 1.81 35.28 -12.94
CA GLN A 413 1.59 34.86 -11.54
C GLN A 413 0.76 33.58 -11.46
N LYS A 414 -0.40 33.52 -12.13
CA LYS A 414 -1.24 32.30 -12.16
C LYS A 414 -0.51 31.07 -12.70
N ARG A 415 0.40 31.25 -13.66
CA ARG A 415 1.25 30.16 -14.18
C ARG A 415 2.30 29.74 -13.15
N LEU A 416 2.96 30.69 -12.51
CA LEU A 416 3.92 30.43 -11.44
C LEU A 416 3.26 29.64 -10.29
N ASP A 417 2.06 30.05 -9.85
CA ASP A 417 1.30 29.33 -8.81
C ASP A 417 0.97 27.89 -9.24
N ARG A 418 0.58 27.70 -10.51
CA ARG A 418 0.32 26.37 -11.07
C ARG A 418 1.57 25.50 -11.09
N TYR A 419 2.71 26.01 -11.55
CA TYR A 419 3.97 25.24 -11.57
C TYR A 419 4.48 24.94 -10.16
N ARG A 420 4.34 25.88 -9.21
CA ARG A 420 4.64 25.65 -7.78
C ARG A 420 3.79 24.52 -7.20
N LEU A 421 2.50 24.47 -7.56
CA LEU A 421 1.61 23.39 -7.15
C LEU A 421 2.03 22.03 -7.73
N VAL A 422 2.37 21.99 -9.02
CA VAL A 422 2.86 20.78 -9.70
C VAL A 422 4.18 20.31 -9.09
N ALA A 423 5.11 21.24 -8.82
CA ALA A 423 6.37 20.96 -8.14
C ALA A 423 6.15 20.42 -6.72
N ALA A 424 5.27 21.04 -5.93
CA ALA A 424 4.90 20.57 -4.60
C ALA A 424 4.36 19.13 -4.63
N ARG A 425 3.49 18.79 -5.60
CA ARG A 425 2.98 17.42 -5.77
C ARG A 425 4.06 16.42 -6.15
N MET A 426 4.96 16.80 -7.05
CA MET A 426 6.11 15.99 -7.42
C MET A 426 7.00 15.73 -6.21
N ILE A 427 7.34 16.75 -5.43
CA ILE A 427 8.13 16.59 -4.21
C ILE A 427 7.40 15.72 -3.20
N ARG A 428 6.10 15.90 -3.01
CA ARG A 428 5.27 15.05 -2.13
C ARG A 428 5.34 13.57 -2.53
N LYS A 429 5.34 13.27 -3.83
CA LYS A 429 5.52 11.90 -4.35
C LYS A 429 6.93 11.36 -4.06
N LEU A 430 7.98 12.18 -4.19
CA LEU A 430 9.35 11.80 -3.84
C LEU A 430 9.50 11.55 -2.34
N LEU A 431 8.95 12.44 -1.51
CA LEU A 431 8.89 12.31 -0.05
C LEU A 431 8.24 10.99 0.35
N ALA A 432 7.10 10.65 -0.26
CA ALA A 432 6.38 9.41 0.02
C ALA A 432 7.22 8.13 -0.18
N MET A 433 8.31 8.18 -0.96
CA MET A 433 9.20 7.03 -1.14
C MET A 433 10.08 6.74 0.07
N VAL A 434 10.44 7.77 0.84
CA VAL A 434 11.47 7.68 1.91
C VAL A 434 10.90 8.00 3.30
N THR A 435 9.83 8.79 3.37
CA THR A 435 9.28 9.29 4.64
C THR A 435 8.80 8.16 5.57
N PRO A 436 9.13 8.20 6.88
CA PRO A 436 8.53 7.29 7.85
C PRO A 436 7.08 7.67 8.20
N GLU A 437 6.62 8.86 7.84
CA GLU A 437 5.29 9.37 8.21
C GLU A 437 4.19 8.76 7.32
N GLN A 438 3.00 8.58 7.90
CA GLN A 438 1.83 8.06 7.19
C GLN A 438 1.19 9.16 6.32
N ASP A 439 1.05 10.36 6.87
CA ASP A 439 0.48 11.52 6.20
C ASP A 439 1.56 12.51 5.79
N VAL A 440 1.88 12.51 4.49
CA VAL A 440 2.81 13.51 3.95
C VAL A 440 2.14 14.89 3.98
N THR A 441 2.89 15.87 4.48
CA THR A 441 2.57 17.30 4.55
C THR A 441 1.72 17.82 3.38
N GLN A 442 0.79 18.73 3.70
CA GLN A 442 -0.06 19.38 2.69
C GLN A 442 0.79 20.18 1.69
N GLU A 443 0.37 20.23 0.43
CA GLU A 443 1.15 20.88 -0.64
C GLU A 443 1.44 22.36 -0.38
N ALA A 444 0.55 23.06 0.35
CA ALA A 444 0.75 24.46 0.73
C ALA A 444 1.98 24.65 1.64
N GLN A 445 2.27 23.67 2.50
CA GLN A 445 3.39 23.70 3.45
C GLN A 445 4.74 23.35 2.77
N LEU A 446 4.72 22.84 1.53
CA LEU A 446 5.93 22.56 0.75
C LEU A 446 6.48 23.79 0.02
N GLY A 447 5.86 24.97 0.17
CA GLY A 447 6.20 26.17 -0.59
C GLY A 447 7.67 26.61 -0.45
N HIS A 448 8.25 26.49 0.75
CA HIS A 448 9.66 26.80 0.99
C HIS A 448 10.58 25.79 0.28
N LEU A 449 10.29 24.50 0.43
CA LEU A 449 11.03 23.42 -0.21
C LEU A 449 10.96 23.52 -1.75
N VAL A 450 9.82 23.89 -2.31
CA VAL A 450 9.67 24.18 -3.75
C VAL A 450 10.59 25.32 -4.18
N SER A 451 10.60 26.44 -3.45
CA SER A 451 11.48 27.57 -3.78
C SER A 451 12.96 27.20 -3.67
N MET A 452 13.33 26.35 -2.70
CA MET A 452 14.70 25.90 -2.48
C MET A 452 15.16 24.93 -3.58
N LEU A 453 14.33 23.94 -3.93
CA LEU A 453 14.64 22.96 -4.97
C LEU A 453 14.51 23.53 -6.39
N PHE A 454 13.64 24.53 -6.59
CA PHE A 454 13.37 25.16 -7.89
C PHE A 454 13.41 26.69 -7.77
N PRO A 455 14.62 27.30 -7.75
CA PRO A 455 14.76 28.75 -7.64
C PRO A 455 14.03 29.53 -8.75
N SER A 456 13.90 28.96 -9.95
CA SER A 456 13.13 29.58 -11.05
C SER A 456 11.62 29.70 -10.79
N LEU A 457 11.10 29.00 -9.78
CA LEU A 457 9.73 29.11 -9.30
C LEU A 457 9.60 29.98 -8.04
N ALA A 458 10.72 30.44 -7.48
CA ALA A 458 10.70 31.46 -6.44
C ALA A 458 10.37 32.81 -7.11
N GLY A 459 9.48 33.61 -6.50
CA GLY A 459 8.98 34.86 -7.10
C GLY A 459 10.08 35.90 -7.33
N GLU A 460 9.69 37.11 -7.73
CA GLU A 460 10.62 38.20 -8.09
C GLU A 460 11.60 38.59 -6.95
N ASP A 461 11.28 38.26 -5.69
CA ASP A 461 12.10 38.56 -4.50
C ASP A 461 13.22 37.56 -4.19
N ALA A 462 13.40 36.49 -4.98
CA ALA A 462 14.26 35.36 -4.58
C ALA A 462 15.60 35.25 -5.33
N PHE A 463 16.10 36.34 -5.91
CA PHE A 463 17.41 36.37 -6.56
C PHE A 463 18.55 36.57 -5.57
N LYS A 464 18.87 35.52 -4.80
CA LYS A 464 20.24 35.23 -4.36
C LYS A 464 20.45 33.72 -4.44
N THR A 465 21.36 33.27 -5.30
CA THR A 465 21.84 31.89 -5.36
C THR A 465 22.55 31.56 -4.04
N VAL A 466 21.78 31.15 -3.03
CA VAL A 466 22.31 30.56 -1.81
C VAL A 466 22.71 29.13 -2.17
N GLU A 467 23.92 28.72 -1.81
CA GLU A 467 24.34 27.33 -1.95
C GLU A 467 23.28 26.41 -1.32
N PRO A 468 22.90 25.32 -2.00
CA PRO A 468 21.87 24.43 -1.50
C PRO A 468 22.33 23.84 -0.17
N LYS A 469 21.51 23.99 0.88
CA LYS A 469 21.77 23.44 2.23
C LYS A 469 20.91 22.20 2.49
N PRO A 470 21.35 21.28 3.36
CA PRO A 470 20.51 20.18 3.81
C PRO A 470 19.22 20.70 4.45
N TYR A 471 18.10 20.06 4.14
CA TYR A 471 16.77 20.45 4.64
C TYR A 471 15.98 19.23 5.07
N VAL A 472 15.27 19.32 6.21
CA VAL A 472 14.49 18.21 6.77
C VAL A 472 13.01 18.56 6.77
N ILE A 473 12.17 17.66 6.27
CA ILE A 473 10.71 17.78 6.24
C ILE A 473 10.07 16.40 6.14
N CYS A 474 8.94 16.19 6.81
CA CYS A 474 8.23 14.90 6.87
C CYS A 474 9.14 13.73 7.28
N GLY A 475 10.07 13.94 8.21
CA GLY A 475 11.05 12.93 8.60
C GLY A 475 12.02 12.51 7.47
N VAL A 476 12.15 13.29 6.40
CA VAL A 476 13.10 13.07 5.29
C VAL A 476 14.10 14.21 5.25
N GLN A 477 15.38 13.87 5.18
CA GLN A 477 16.48 14.79 4.96
C GLN A 477 16.85 14.82 3.48
N PHE A 478 16.76 16.00 2.88
CA PHE A 478 17.31 16.33 1.57
C PHE A 478 18.74 16.80 1.76
N THR A 479 19.70 16.09 1.18
CA THR A 479 21.12 16.46 1.23
C THR A 479 21.62 16.74 -0.19
N PRO A 480 22.06 17.96 -0.51
CA PRO A 480 22.61 18.27 -1.82
C PRO A 480 24.00 17.66 -1.98
N LEU A 481 24.30 17.12 -3.17
CA LEU A 481 25.62 16.62 -3.51
C LEU A 481 26.41 17.73 -4.25
N LEU A 482 27.17 18.51 -3.49
CA LEU A 482 27.99 19.60 -4.01
C LEU A 482 29.07 19.07 -4.97
N GLY A 483 29.36 19.84 -6.02
CA GLY A 483 30.34 19.48 -7.06
C GLY A 483 29.78 18.63 -8.22
N THR A 484 28.49 18.28 -8.20
CA THR A 484 27.82 17.55 -9.30
C THR A 484 26.98 18.51 -10.15
N GLN A 485 27.15 18.47 -11.47
CA GLN A 485 26.31 19.18 -12.43
C GLN A 485 25.71 18.15 -13.41
N PRO A 486 24.38 18.07 -13.56
CA PRO A 486 23.35 18.80 -12.79
C PRO A 486 23.31 18.41 -11.30
N LEU A 487 22.81 19.33 -10.45
CA LEU A 487 22.73 19.17 -9.00
C LEU A 487 21.88 17.95 -8.60
N ARG A 488 22.47 17.05 -7.82
CA ARG A 488 21.79 15.85 -7.31
C ARG A 488 21.45 15.97 -5.83
N TRP A 489 20.37 15.30 -5.44
CA TRP A 489 19.83 15.29 -4.09
C TRP A 489 19.75 13.87 -3.55
N MET A 490 20.36 13.64 -2.39
CA MET A 490 20.17 12.42 -1.62
C MET A 490 19.02 12.63 -0.63
N LEU A 491 17.98 11.82 -0.76
CA LEU A 491 16.86 11.74 0.17
C LEU A 491 17.08 10.53 1.07
N ALA A 492 17.10 10.76 2.37
CA ALA A 492 17.19 9.71 3.37
C ALA A 492 16.23 10.04 4.52
N ARG A 493 15.84 9.04 5.30
CA ARG A 493 15.12 9.30 6.55
C ARG A 493 15.97 10.19 7.47
N ALA A 494 15.37 11.20 8.06
CA ALA A 494 16.03 12.06 9.03
C ALA A 494 16.48 11.23 10.25
N PRO A 495 17.62 11.56 10.87
CA PRO A 495 18.05 10.90 12.10
C PRO A 495 17.02 11.05 13.24
N TYR A 496 16.95 10.08 14.15
CA TYR A 496 16.11 10.19 15.34
C TYR A 496 16.57 11.35 16.23
N VAL A 497 15.63 12.19 16.67
CA VAL A 497 15.87 13.21 17.69
C VAL A 497 15.72 12.56 19.08
N SER A 498 16.49 13.03 20.06
CA SER A 498 16.51 12.46 21.42
C SER A 498 15.17 12.50 22.14
N ASN A 499 14.32 13.48 21.81
CA ASN A 499 13.09 13.77 22.55
C ASN A 499 11.86 13.05 21.98
N VAL A 500 12.02 12.22 20.94
CA VAL A 500 10.93 11.46 20.33
C VAL A 500 11.14 9.98 20.60
N PRO A 501 10.12 9.25 21.08
CA PRO A 501 10.20 7.80 21.28
C PRO A 501 10.67 7.10 20.01
N ARG A 502 11.71 6.27 20.14
CA ARG A 502 12.24 5.49 19.02
C ARG A 502 11.35 4.28 18.76
N PRO A 503 11.14 3.89 17.49
CA PRO A 503 10.35 2.72 17.14
C PRO A 503 11.04 1.48 17.71
N ARG A 504 10.25 0.64 18.39
CA ARG A 504 10.75 -0.57 19.04
C ARG A 504 9.70 -1.66 18.90
N LEU A 505 10.06 -2.76 18.26
CA LEU A 505 9.22 -3.96 18.22
C LEU A 505 9.81 -4.96 19.21
N VAL A 506 9.03 -5.31 20.23
CA VAL A 506 9.46 -6.26 21.27
C VAL A 506 8.77 -7.59 21.03
N ARG A 507 9.56 -8.66 20.96
CA ARG A 507 9.09 -10.05 20.96
C ARG A 507 9.49 -10.66 22.29
N ALA A 508 8.49 -10.91 23.12
CA ALA A 508 8.67 -11.55 24.42
C ALA A 508 9.30 -12.95 24.24
N TRP A 509 9.96 -13.42 25.29
CA TRP A 509 10.42 -14.80 25.34
C TRP A 509 9.25 -15.78 25.17
N MET A 510 9.52 -16.93 24.57
CA MET A 510 8.55 -18.02 24.54
C MET A 510 8.95 -19.01 25.64
N PRO A 511 8.22 -19.06 26.78
CA PRO A 511 8.56 -19.97 27.86
C PRO A 511 8.42 -21.41 27.38
N LEU A 512 9.29 -22.30 27.86
CA LEU A 512 9.17 -23.72 27.60
C LEU A 512 7.93 -24.24 28.36
N PRO A 513 6.94 -24.86 27.71
CA PRO A 513 5.78 -25.41 28.39
C PRO A 513 6.19 -26.55 29.32
N GLU A 514 5.45 -26.71 30.41
CA GLU A 514 5.62 -27.79 31.37
C GLU A 514 5.50 -29.17 30.67
N GLY A 515 6.46 -30.07 30.90
CA GLY A 515 6.50 -31.42 30.30
C GLY A 515 7.37 -31.58 29.04
N TRP A 516 8.12 -30.56 28.61
CA TRP A 516 9.14 -30.70 27.56
C TRP A 516 10.54 -30.89 28.16
N GLU A 517 11.13 -32.07 27.96
CA GLU A 517 12.48 -32.41 28.45
C GLU A 517 13.59 -31.84 27.55
N GLU A 518 13.34 -31.71 26.23
CA GLU A 518 14.29 -31.15 25.27
C GLU A 518 13.79 -29.82 24.66
N PRO A 519 14.36 -28.67 25.05
CA PRO A 519 13.98 -27.35 24.54
C PRO A 519 14.13 -27.23 23.01
N ALA A 520 15.14 -27.87 22.43
CA ALA A 520 15.44 -27.79 21.00
C ALA A 520 14.30 -28.32 20.12
N GLU A 521 13.57 -29.35 20.55
CA GLU A 521 12.44 -29.88 19.80
C GLU A 521 11.21 -28.98 19.84
N PHE A 522 10.96 -28.32 20.98
CA PHE A 522 9.86 -27.38 21.14
C PHE A 522 10.04 -26.18 20.21
N TYR A 523 11.25 -25.61 20.21
CA TYR A 523 11.53 -24.40 19.45
C TYR A 523 11.63 -24.65 17.94
N LYS A 524 11.87 -25.88 17.46
CA LYS A 524 11.70 -26.24 16.03
C LYS A 524 10.28 -25.96 15.51
N ARG A 525 9.28 -25.97 16.40
CA ARG A 525 7.86 -25.67 16.08
C ARG A 525 7.53 -24.17 16.13
N ALA A 526 8.52 -23.29 16.33
CA ALA A 526 8.31 -21.84 16.32
C ALA A 526 7.57 -21.40 15.07
N LYS A 527 6.55 -20.56 15.24
CA LYS A 527 5.79 -19.96 14.15
C LYS A 527 6.37 -18.59 13.83
N TRP A 528 6.14 -18.14 12.61
CA TRP A 528 6.37 -16.74 12.26
C TRP A 528 5.47 -15.85 13.11
N HIS A 529 6.03 -14.79 13.66
CA HIS A 529 5.25 -13.68 14.17
C HIS A 529 4.50 -13.00 13.01
N GLU A 530 3.40 -12.33 13.34
CA GLU A 530 2.67 -11.49 12.39
C GLU A 530 3.57 -10.34 11.89
N TRP A 531 3.25 -9.87 10.69
CA TRP A 531 3.94 -8.73 10.09
C TRP A 531 3.62 -7.44 10.84
N GLU A 532 4.65 -6.66 11.17
CA GLU A 532 4.51 -5.35 11.82
C GLU A 532 5.32 -4.30 11.06
N LEU A 533 4.78 -3.08 10.95
CA LEU A 533 5.41 -1.97 10.26
C LEU A 533 6.41 -1.26 11.18
N TYR A 534 7.70 -1.46 10.94
CA TYR A 534 8.79 -0.81 11.63
C TYR A 534 9.09 0.59 11.04
N ASP A 535 9.06 1.61 11.92
CA ASP A 535 9.38 3.02 11.60
C ASP A 535 8.60 3.58 10.40
N GLY A 536 7.46 2.97 10.05
CA GLY A 536 6.67 3.37 8.89
C GLY A 536 7.27 3.08 7.52
N ARG A 537 8.41 2.36 7.43
CA ARG A 537 9.11 2.08 6.14
C ARG A 537 9.30 0.59 5.86
N TYR A 538 9.54 -0.22 6.90
CA TYR A 538 9.89 -1.62 6.74
C TYR A 538 8.84 -2.53 7.37
N TRP A 539 8.32 -3.48 6.62
CA TRP A 539 7.58 -4.58 7.22
C TRP A 539 8.56 -5.60 7.77
N VAL A 540 8.30 -6.04 9.00
CA VAL A 540 9.18 -6.95 9.73
C VAL A 540 8.35 -8.09 10.28
N ARG A 541 8.84 -9.32 10.08
CA ARG A 541 8.43 -10.48 10.85
C ARG A 541 9.65 -11.30 11.24
N THR A 542 9.56 -11.98 12.36
CA THR A 542 10.63 -12.84 12.88
C THR A 542 10.06 -14.21 13.22
N LYS A 543 10.93 -15.21 13.23
CA LYS A 543 10.67 -16.55 13.73
C LYS A 543 11.78 -16.86 14.72
N ASN A 544 11.43 -16.84 16.00
CA ASN A 544 12.37 -17.04 17.09
C ASN A 544 12.21 -18.46 17.66
N SER A 545 13.25 -19.26 17.54
CA SER A 545 13.35 -20.61 18.10
C SER A 545 14.39 -20.69 19.22
N PHE A 546 14.58 -19.60 19.97
CA PHE A 546 15.39 -19.56 21.17
C PHE A 546 14.67 -18.75 22.28
N PRO A 547 14.82 -19.09 23.57
CA PRO A 547 14.15 -18.41 24.69
C PRO A 547 14.75 -17.05 25.03
N VAL A 548 15.11 -16.25 24.04
CA VAL A 548 15.67 -14.90 24.22
C VAL A 548 14.66 -13.87 23.74
N LYS A 549 14.56 -12.77 24.48
CA LYS A 549 13.73 -11.62 24.09
C LYS A 549 14.39 -10.90 22.93
N ILE A 550 13.66 -10.78 21.83
CA ILE A 550 14.14 -10.14 20.60
C ILE A 550 13.53 -8.76 20.45
N ILE A 551 14.36 -7.79 20.14
CA ILE A 551 13.96 -6.39 19.99
C ILE A 551 14.44 -5.89 18.65
N VAL A 552 13.54 -5.37 17.83
CA VAL A 552 13.89 -4.62 16.61
C VAL A 552 13.86 -3.13 16.95
N ALA A 553 15.00 -2.46 16.85
CA ALA A 553 15.17 -1.04 17.21
C ALA A 553 16.21 -0.38 16.28
N PRO A 554 16.36 0.96 16.31
CA PRO A 554 17.34 1.63 15.46
C PRO A 554 18.76 1.15 15.74
N PHE A 555 19.60 1.10 14.70
CA PHE A 555 21.03 0.88 14.91
C PHE A 555 21.62 2.04 15.70
N GLU A 556 22.35 1.75 16.79
CA GLU A 556 22.92 2.77 17.67
C GLU A 556 24.45 2.74 17.66
N ALA A 557 25.06 3.92 17.83
CA ALA A 557 26.51 4.09 17.78
C ALA A 557 27.22 3.28 18.88
N GLU A 558 26.61 3.15 20.05
CA GLU A 558 27.15 2.40 21.20
C GLU A 558 27.36 0.91 20.90
N HIS A 559 26.53 0.32 20.03
CA HIS A 559 26.59 -1.09 19.69
C HIS A 559 27.48 -1.37 18.47
N GLN A 560 27.92 -0.35 17.74
CA GLN A 560 28.68 -0.52 16.50
C GLN A 560 30.05 -1.19 16.75
N LYS A 561 30.81 -0.72 17.74
CA LYS A 561 32.14 -1.27 18.05
C LYS A 561 32.04 -2.70 18.59
N PRO A 562 31.24 -3.00 19.63
CA PRO A 562 31.07 -4.37 20.13
C PRO A 562 30.58 -5.36 19.07
N PHE A 563 29.64 -4.94 18.22
CA PHE A 563 29.12 -5.78 17.14
C PHE A 563 30.19 -6.10 16.10
N ARG A 564 30.97 -5.10 15.67
CA ARG A 564 32.07 -5.31 14.73
C ARG A 564 33.12 -6.29 15.28
N GLU A 565 33.46 -6.18 16.56
CA GLU A 565 34.42 -7.08 17.22
C GLU A 565 33.91 -8.52 17.28
N SER A 566 32.59 -8.70 17.41
CA SER A 566 31.90 -10.01 17.52
C SER A 566 31.68 -10.73 16.17
N LEU A 567 32.00 -10.11 15.03
CA LEU A 567 31.94 -10.77 13.72
C LEU A 567 33.05 -11.81 13.57
N ALA A 568 32.75 -12.91 12.86
CA ALA A 568 33.61 -14.09 12.73
C ALA A 568 35.03 -13.79 12.19
N ASP A 569 35.14 -12.94 11.17
CA ASP A 569 36.40 -12.70 10.45
C ASP A 569 36.58 -11.24 10.04
N ASP A 570 37.82 -10.89 9.66
CA ASP A 570 38.17 -9.55 9.20
C ASP A 570 37.46 -9.17 7.90
N ASN A 571 37.12 -10.15 7.05
CA ASN A 571 36.33 -9.88 5.85
C ASN A 571 34.92 -9.39 6.18
N ALA A 572 34.24 -9.99 7.17
CA ALA A 572 32.92 -9.53 7.63
C ALA A 572 32.99 -8.12 8.24
N ARG A 573 34.05 -7.82 9.01
CA ARG A 573 34.30 -6.50 9.58
C ARG A 573 34.51 -5.43 8.50
N ASP A 574 35.29 -5.77 7.47
CA ASP A 574 35.54 -4.90 6.32
C ASP A 574 34.30 -4.74 5.44
N ARG A 575 33.50 -5.81 5.31
CA ARG A 575 32.21 -5.78 4.61
C ARG A 575 31.24 -4.82 5.29
N LEU A 576 31.09 -4.91 6.61
CA LEU A 576 30.26 -4.00 7.41
C LEU A 576 30.69 -2.55 7.22
N SER A 577 31.99 -2.28 7.37
CA SER A 577 32.55 -0.93 7.27
C SER A 577 32.30 -0.32 5.88
N ARG A 578 32.49 -1.09 4.81
CA ARG A 578 32.24 -0.65 3.42
C ARG A 578 30.76 -0.42 3.12
N LEU A 579 29.88 -1.34 3.54
CA LEU A 579 28.44 -1.18 3.35
C LEU A 579 27.91 0.06 4.04
N LEU A 580 28.31 0.28 5.31
CA LEU A 580 27.92 1.48 6.04
C LEU A 580 28.50 2.75 5.42
N LYS A 581 29.71 2.73 4.86
CA LYS A 581 30.30 3.91 4.19
C LYS A 581 29.55 4.28 2.91
N VAL A 582 29.18 3.29 2.10
CA VAL A 582 28.63 3.52 0.76
C VAL A 582 27.11 3.67 0.76
N HIS A 583 26.37 2.77 1.42
CA HIS A 583 24.90 2.71 1.34
C HIS A 583 24.20 3.46 2.48
N ALA A 584 24.87 3.63 3.63
CA ALA A 584 24.30 4.31 4.81
C ALA A 584 25.25 5.38 5.40
N PRO A 585 25.65 6.38 4.61
CA PRO A 585 26.64 7.36 5.03
C PRO A 585 26.17 8.19 6.24
N SER A 586 27.14 8.62 7.05
CA SER A 586 26.92 9.56 8.15
C SER A 586 25.80 9.11 9.11
N LYS A 587 24.85 9.99 9.44
CA LYS A 587 23.75 9.71 10.38
C LYS A 587 22.66 8.79 9.80
N VAL A 588 22.69 8.46 8.51
CA VAL A 588 21.69 7.58 7.87
C VAL A 588 21.76 6.17 8.44
N ARG A 589 22.95 5.67 8.80
CA ARG A 589 23.11 4.32 9.41
C ARG A 589 22.28 4.12 10.68
N TYR A 590 22.08 5.18 11.47
CA TYR A 590 21.31 5.12 12.72
C TYR A 590 19.79 5.16 12.49
N THR A 591 19.38 5.12 11.22
CA THR A 591 17.99 4.95 10.81
C THR A 591 17.66 3.52 10.36
N LEU A 592 18.68 2.66 10.26
CA LEU A 592 18.51 1.27 9.85
C LEU A 592 17.92 0.45 11.01
N PRO A 593 17.01 -0.48 10.74
CA PRO A 593 16.60 -1.46 11.73
C PRO A 593 17.76 -2.37 12.10
N ALA A 594 17.94 -2.57 13.39
CA ALA A 594 18.84 -3.53 14.01
C ALA A 594 18.03 -4.51 14.85
N ILE A 595 18.48 -5.76 14.90
CA ILE A 595 17.91 -6.76 15.80
C ILE A 595 18.84 -6.89 17.00
N TYR A 596 18.26 -6.76 18.18
CA TYR A 596 18.90 -6.90 19.46
C TYR A 596 18.36 -8.14 20.18
N ALA A 597 19.26 -8.86 20.82
CA ALA A 597 18.94 -9.82 21.86
C ALA A 597 19.06 -9.12 23.21
N GLN A 598 18.01 -9.21 24.03
CA GLN A 598 18.12 -8.94 25.46
C GLN A 598 18.32 -10.30 26.13
N ALA A 599 19.56 -10.62 26.45
CA ALA A 599 19.90 -11.84 27.15
C ALA A 599 19.54 -11.66 28.62
N ASP A 600 18.53 -12.39 29.09
CA ASP A 600 18.42 -12.67 30.52
C ASP A 600 19.48 -13.75 30.79
N ARG A 601 20.50 -13.46 31.59
CA ARG A 601 21.47 -14.50 31.99
C ARG A 601 20.71 -15.52 32.85
N TYR A 602 20.15 -16.56 32.25
CA TYR A 602 19.62 -17.67 33.03
C TYR A 602 20.76 -18.62 33.39
N ASN A 603 21.29 -18.38 34.59
CA ASN A 603 21.80 -19.46 35.43
C ASN A 603 20.59 -20.34 35.77
N TRP A 604 20.52 -21.55 35.21
CA TRP A 604 19.44 -22.52 35.41
C TRP A 604 19.34 -23.05 36.86
N MET A 605 20.19 -22.57 37.77
CA MET A 605 20.05 -22.70 39.21
C MET A 605 20.29 -21.37 39.91
N LYS A 606 19.24 -20.86 40.56
CA LYS A 606 19.24 -19.92 41.71
C LYS A 606 19.94 -18.56 41.48
N ASN A 607 19.12 -17.51 41.55
CA ASN A 607 19.41 -16.08 41.71
C ASN A 607 19.37 -15.24 40.43
N PHE A 608 18.27 -14.49 40.33
CA PHE A 608 18.00 -13.50 39.30
C PHE A 608 18.87 -12.26 39.49
N VAL A 609 19.66 -11.92 38.48
CA VAL A 609 20.11 -10.53 38.24
C VAL A 609 19.86 -10.28 36.76
N ALA A 610 18.80 -9.53 36.45
CA ALA A 610 18.50 -9.13 35.08
C ALA A 610 19.64 -8.22 34.58
N ASP A 611 20.42 -8.67 33.60
CA ASP A 611 21.30 -7.80 32.84
C ASP A 611 20.42 -7.11 31.78
N GLU A 612 20.08 -5.84 31.97
CA GLU A 612 19.24 -5.09 31.02
C GLU A 612 19.92 -4.83 29.67
N LYS A 613 21.19 -5.25 29.51
CA LYS A 613 22.04 -4.89 28.39
C LYS A 613 21.57 -5.50 27.07
N LEU A 614 21.39 -4.63 26.07
CA LEU A 614 21.06 -5.02 24.71
C LEU A 614 22.31 -5.44 23.94
N HIS A 615 22.23 -6.58 23.27
CA HIS A 615 23.28 -7.10 22.39
C HIS A 615 22.80 -7.04 20.94
N LEU A 616 23.50 -6.28 20.10
CA LEU A 616 23.23 -6.24 18.66
C LEU A 616 23.61 -7.59 18.04
N ILE A 617 22.64 -8.28 17.43
CA ILE A 617 22.84 -9.60 16.81
C ILE A 617 22.80 -9.55 15.29
N ALA A 618 22.08 -8.60 14.70
CA ALA A 618 21.99 -8.48 13.24
C ALA A 618 21.66 -7.05 12.77
N LEU A 619 22.12 -6.75 11.55
CA LEU A 619 21.69 -5.66 10.68
C LEU A 619 21.01 -6.28 9.46
N PRO A 620 19.71 -6.61 9.56
CA PRO A 620 18.97 -7.40 8.57
C PRO A 620 19.04 -6.82 7.17
N THR A 621 18.85 -5.50 7.05
CA THR A 621 18.78 -4.85 5.73
C THR A 621 20.13 -4.75 5.06
N LEU A 622 21.24 -4.90 5.79
CA LEU A 622 22.58 -5.01 5.23
C LEU A 622 23.03 -6.46 4.99
N GLY A 623 22.23 -7.44 5.42
CA GLY A 623 22.59 -8.86 5.35
C GLY A 623 23.85 -9.18 6.17
N ILE A 624 23.98 -8.58 7.36
CA ILE A 624 25.07 -8.83 8.31
C ILE A 624 24.48 -9.30 9.64
N GLN A 625 25.01 -10.40 10.18
CA GLN A 625 24.58 -11.00 11.43
C GLN A 625 25.76 -11.66 12.15
N LEU A 626 25.59 -11.93 13.45
CA LEU A 626 26.53 -12.77 14.19
C LEU A 626 26.43 -14.23 13.72
N PRO A 627 27.53 -15.00 13.75
CA PRO A 627 27.52 -16.41 13.36
C PRO A 627 26.57 -17.26 14.22
N GLY A 628 25.87 -18.20 13.61
CA GLY A 628 24.99 -19.14 14.33
C GLY A 628 23.64 -18.55 14.74
N VAL A 629 23.35 -17.28 14.43
CA VAL A 629 22.02 -16.69 14.64
C VAL A 629 20.98 -17.35 13.74
N GLU A 630 21.37 -17.71 12.52
CA GLU A 630 20.53 -18.38 11.52
C GLU A 630 19.92 -19.71 11.99
N ASP A 631 20.57 -20.39 12.94
CA ASP A 631 20.09 -21.67 13.48
C ASP A 631 18.85 -21.50 14.36
N TRP A 632 18.64 -20.30 14.93
CA TRP A 632 17.60 -20.07 15.91
C TRP A 632 16.77 -18.79 15.74
N LEU A 633 17.16 -17.89 14.85
CA LEU A 633 16.40 -16.71 14.50
C LEU A 633 16.38 -16.51 12.98
N THR A 634 15.17 -16.52 12.42
CA THR A 634 14.94 -16.13 11.03
C THR A 634 14.13 -14.84 10.98
N TRP A 635 14.39 -13.98 10.01
CA TRP A 635 13.62 -12.76 9.80
C TRP A 635 13.32 -12.52 8.33
N GLU A 636 12.30 -11.71 8.09
CA GLU A 636 12.04 -11.14 6.78
C GLU A 636 11.80 -9.63 6.93
N PHE A 637 12.45 -8.87 6.05
CA PHE A 637 12.29 -7.42 5.93
C PHE A 637 11.82 -7.09 4.52
N ARG A 638 10.84 -6.20 4.42
CA ARG A 638 10.35 -5.67 3.14
C ARG A 638 10.18 -4.19 3.21
N TYR A 639 10.34 -3.54 2.08
CA TYR A 639 10.05 -2.12 1.98
C TYR A 639 8.56 -1.92 1.71
N ARG A 640 7.93 -0.99 2.43
CA ARG A 640 6.52 -0.66 2.21
C ARG A 640 6.26 -0.28 0.75
N LYS A 641 5.01 -0.40 0.31
CA LYS A 641 4.64 0.04 -1.04
C LYS A 641 4.93 1.53 -1.26
N VAL A 642 5.64 1.80 -2.34
CA VAL A 642 5.97 3.15 -2.80
C VAL A 642 5.65 3.30 -4.30
N ASP A 643 5.42 4.53 -4.74
CA ASP A 643 5.19 4.82 -6.16
C ASP A 643 6.51 4.73 -6.93
N VAL A 644 6.79 3.54 -7.47
CA VAL A 644 7.98 3.24 -8.29
C VAL A 644 7.85 3.71 -9.74
N SER A 645 6.81 4.46 -10.10
CA SER A 645 6.68 5.03 -11.44
C SER A 645 7.91 5.80 -11.98
N PRO A 646 8.70 6.54 -11.17
CA PRO A 646 9.87 7.25 -11.68
C PRO A 646 11.08 6.33 -11.93
N LEU A 647 11.06 5.09 -11.40
CA LEU A 647 12.09 4.07 -11.65
C LEU A 647 11.91 3.37 -13.01
N ARG A 648 10.76 3.54 -13.67
CA ARG A 648 10.39 2.78 -14.89
C ARG A 648 11.27 3.05 -16.12
N LEU A 649 12.14 4.07 -16.09
CA LEU A 649 13.07 4.36 -17.18
C LEU A 649 14.37 3.54 -17.12
N ASP A 650 14.63 2.81 -16.02
CA ASP A 650 15.90 2.10 -15.82
C ASP A 650 15.71 0.66 -15.26
N TRP A 651 14.63 -0.01 -15.68
CA TRP A 651 14.25 -1.36 -15.25
C TRP A 651 15.33 -2.44 -15.51
N ARG A 652 16.33 -2.14 -16.33
CA ARG A 652 17.48 -3.03 -16.57
C ARG A 652 18.45 -3.10 -15.38
N ARG A 653 18.45 -2.10 -14.47
CA ARG A 653 19.28 -2.09 -13.25
C ARG A 653 18.67 -2.87 -12.09
N TYR A 654 17.33 -2.93 -12.02
CA TYR A 654 16.60 -3.62 -10.95
C TYR A 654 16.06 -4.92 -11.52
N GLY A 655 16.85 -5.99 -11.36
CA GLY A 655 16.72 -7.28 -12.02
C GLY A 655 15.30 -7.71 -12.37
N THR A 656 15.15 -8.24 -13.58
CA THR A 656 13.94 -8.87 -14.11
C THR A 656 13.19 -9.66 -13.04
N TRP A 657 11.90 -9.35 -12.89
CA TRP A 657 10.88 -10.11 -12.15
C TRP A 657 10.73 -11.60 -12.59
N SER A 658 11.65 -12.15 -13.38
CA SER A 658 11.67 -13.52 -13.88
C SER A 658 12.88 -14.36 -13.42
N GLN A 659 13.88 -13.79 -12.73
CA GLN A 659 15.09 -14.54 -12.32
C GLN A 659 15.11 -15.04 -10.86
N LEU A 660 14.15 -14.63 -10.02
CA LEU A 660 14.06 -15.08 -8.62
C LEU A 660 13.35 -16.43 -8.41
N SER A 661 12.92 -17.13 -9.47
CA SER A 661 12.33 -18.47 -9.36
C SER A 661 13.35 -19.62 -9.17
N ARG A 662 14.64 -19.32 -8.94
CA ARG A 662 15.71 -20.36 -8.95
C ARG A 662 16.67 -20.38 -7.76
N ARG A 663 16.40 -19.70 -6.65
CA ARG A 663 17.22 -19.82 -5.44
C ARG A 663 16.39 -20.09 -4.19
N SER A 664 15.83 -21.29 -4.11
CA SER A 664 15.35 -21.91 -2.87
C SER A 664 15.48 -23.44 -2.95
N SER A 665 16.66 -23.93 -3.32
CA SER A 665 16.93 -25.38 -3.30
C SER A 665 18.42 -25.73 -3.25
N HIS A 666 19.23 -25.05 -2.44
CA HIS A 666 20.58 -25.54 -2.11
C HIS A 666 20.82 -25.38 -0.60
N GLY A 667 20.68 -26.49 0.11
CA GLY A 667 20.89 -26.60 1.55
C GLY A 667 20.23 -27.85 2.09
N GLY A 668 20.89 -29.02 1.95
CA GLY A 668 20.38 -30.28 2.46
C GLY A 668 21.19 -31.47 1.97
N HIS A 669 22.23 -31.82 2.72
CA HIS A 669 22.96 -33.08 2.64
C HIS A 669 22.00 -34.28 2.55
N GLY A 670 22.25 -35.18 1.60
CA GLY A 670 21.46 -36.39 1.43
C GLY A 670 21.81 -37.48 2.46
N PRO A 671 20.85 -38.34 2.85
CA PRO A 671 21.17 -39.61 3.46
C PRO A 671 21.25 -40.70 2.38
N HIS A 672 22.23 -41.58 2.56
CA HIS A 672 22.42 -42.82 1.83
C HIS A 672 21.13 -43.65 1.69
N GLY A 673 20.85 -44.11 0.48
CA GLY A 673 19.78 -45.07 0.21
C GLY A 673 19.97 -45.74 -1.15
N ARG A 674 20.69 -46.86 -1.17
CA ARG A 674 20.87 -47.75 -2.33
C ARG A 674 19.50 -48.08 -2.96
N ARG A 675 19.33 -47.85 -4.27
CA ARG A 675 18.24 -48.47 -5.06
C ARG A 675 18.81 -49.33 -6.18
N ALA A 676 18.49 -50.61 -6.05
CA ALA A 676 18.78 -51.69 -6.97
C ALA A 676 18.11 -51.46 -8.34
N ARG A 677 18.88 -51.78 -9.39
CA ARG A 677 18.38 -52.00 -10.75
C ARG A 677 17.37 -53.15 -10.74
N ARG A 678 16.14 -52.91 -11.21
CA ARG A 678 15.30 -53.97 -11.78
C ARG A 678 14.75 -53.52 -13.12
N ARG A 679 15.31 -54.15 -14.17
CA ARG A 679 14.74 -54.27 -15.51
C ARG A 679 13.36 -54.92 -15.41
N ARG A 680 12.42 -54.51 -16.25
CA ARG A 680 11.38 -55.43 -16.74
C ARG A 680 11.25 -55.34 -18.26
N PRO A 681 10.96 -56.46 -18.93
CA PRO A 681 11.19 -56.63 -20.36
C PRO A 681 9.94 -56.40 -21.18
N TYR A 682 10.18 -56.23 -22.48
CA TYR A 682 9.23 -56.39 -23.58
C TYR A 682 8.44 -57.70 -23.48
N LEU A 683 7.18 -57.67 -23.92
CA LEU A 683 6.55 -58.76 -24.66
C LEU A 683 5.49 -58.20 -25.63
N ARG A 684 5.62 -58.64 -26.89
CA ARG A 684 4.71 -58.45 -28.02
C ARG A 684 3.51 -59.40 -27.93
N GLN A 685 2.43 -59.00 -28.60
CA GLN A 685 1.47 -59.80 -29.38
C GLN A 685 1.00 -61.14 -28.79
N SER A 686 -0.28 -61.22 -28.42
CA SER A 686 -1.35 -61.85 -29.22
C SER A 686 -2.69 -61.36 -28.67
#